data_AF-A0A087C0A4-F1
#
_entry.id   AF-A0A087C0A4-F1
#
_cell.length_a   1.000
_cell.length_b   1.000
_cell.length_c   1.000
_cell.angle_alpha   90.00
_cell.angle_beta   90.00
_cell.angle_gamma   90.00
#
_symmetry.space_group_name_H-M   'P 1'
#
loop_
_entity.id
_entity.type
_entity.pdbx_description
1 polymer ?
#
loop_
_entity_poly.entity_id
_entity_poly.type
_entity_poly.pdbx_seq_one_letter_code
_entity_poly.pdbx_strand_id
1 'polypeptide(L)'
;MSTQKSRHAFGRIATVAVASLAMIMGGAVSAHAEAAYPSDKNQPDLVNLLAQYKDYYNPSNAFNSKDPSSFGKGTVVDAKVLGHNDQSTQQINNAAAAGGDGVTPTEQQKRALIDSDYKMSETLPDALGSQLGAWFSQGLSDGTLSKTADLLTRTDPVSGRGNSLVADYLDTGTAKTTFNHPRPYVDRTEAGYPAAGLHTTLDIKRVPAWTDEQGRKHNPNYDGMTISGSFPSGHTTYAFSGGVGLATLFPQLGTEIVTRASEAGNNRIVLGVHYSLDIMGGRIDGEAGNTARWSDDQFRADKLMPAYNELQSYMANKCVSNNVVSKQSSDYDTVGACVAKLGANGAKGYANAFTDAVSTKPVTDRASAIDAYTARMSYGFAQDAAKAGQAAVVPQGAENLLLTAFPDLSDAQRRQVLAASESDSGYPLDASSQGYQRLNLAKAFSAKVVLSADKSTILSLTFGNKAPLTTVVNSGDGVTSLLTDFNTYWKAGVGVTDASKAVLKHDDELTESINNKAFAEGKDGQGARAVSDAQMNSTNTLYDALGPVLGSYYKKAMDAGKLPKTAQYLAAMNKSASTSNAKATYQHPRPYIDRQNYVGTTLNLNGLKQTLTIDKVPAYSDFNWGDGSANVDEYADLYNSGSFPSGHTTFAFTQGTGLASILPELGPEIMTRVSEAGNNRIVLGVHYPLDILGGHIAGQYGVATALNDDTARQQNADARAELVSLLTAQCKADKHGDTLQQCIDTTGANANQGYANAFVDEVSTKPVTDRTSAIAAYKARMSYGFEKTGAADAAPVVPDQAVNLLDNVTAFSALTKDQKKAVLAATEGGSGYPLDASSQGWARIDLAAAYSAKVTLSADGTKIKSVEPGQATASVVRATTGGGNAGHPGDTGDTGQSAGQQPSHNDNTVKPKPTAQDGSATGTKTVGSKHAGLATTGSSLAPIATLLVTLVIIGTVTLEVIGYRRLRR
;
A
#
# COMPACT_ATOMS: atom_id res chain seq x y z
N MET A 1 -56.94 46.10 10.58
CA MET A 1 -57.68 44.87 10.99
C MET A 1 -56.72 44.01 11.80
N SER A 2 -57.03 43.53 13.03
CA SER A 2 -58.07 42.54 13.42
C SER A 2 -57.78 41.15 12.82
N THR A 3 -57.65 40.04 13.57
CA THR A 3 -57.95 39.71 14.99
C THR A 3 -57.12 38.46 15.40
N GLN A 4 -56.78 38.10 16.67
CA GLN A 4 -56.99 38.69 18.01
C GLN A 4 -55.91 38.15 19.03
N LYS A 5 -56.03 38.55 20.31
CA LYS A 5 -55.31 38.11 21.54
C LYS A 5 -55.97 36.82 22.12
N SER A 6 -55.56 36.15 23.22
CA SER A 6 -54.98 36.70 24.47
C SER A 6 -54.48 35.67 25.54
N ARG A 7 -53.47 36.08 26.35
CA ARG A 7 -53.29 35.90 27.83
C ARG A 7 -53.16 34.46 28.39
N HIS A 8 -52.39 34.19 29.45
CA HIS A 8 -52.43 34.77 30.81
C HIS A 8 -51.06 34.91 31.53
N ALA A 9 -51.07 35.34 32.80
CA ALA A 9 -49.90 35.63 33.66
C ALA A 9 -50.23 35.44 35.18
N PHE A 10 -49.26 35.75 36.06
CA PHE A 10 -49.22 35.59 37.55
C PHE A 10 -48.93 34.16 38.06
N GLY A 11 -48.28 33.94 39.21
CA GLY A 11 -47.78 34.89 40.23
C GLY A 11 -46.81 34.27 41.28
N ARG A 12 -46.43 35.07 42.30
CA ARG A 12 -45.54 34.72 43.47
C ARG A 12 -46.27 33.75 44.45
N ILE A 13 -45.76 33.19 45.56
CA ILE A 13 -44.77 33.54 46.63
C ILE A 13 -44.25 32.17 47.20
N ALA A 14 -43.01 31.98 47.73
CA ALA A 14 -42.69 32.06 49.17
C ALA A 14 -41.23 31.70 49.52
N THR A 15 -40.77 32.19 50.69
CA THR A 15 -39.42 32.01 51.24
C THR A 15 -39.50 31.26 52.57
N VAL A 16 -38.56 30.34 52.83
CA VAL A 16 -38.23 29.88 54.18
C VAL A 16 -36.70 29.90 54.33
N ALA A 17 -36.22 30.45 55.44
CA ALA A 17 -34.81 30.45 55.80
C ALA A 17 -34.63 29.81 57.18
N VAL A 18 -33.67 28.91 57.30
CA VAL A 18 -33.18 28.37 58.58
C VAL A 18 -31.66 28.34 58.49
N ALA A 19 -30.99 28.98 59.44
CA ALA A 19 -29.54 28.95 59.58
C ALA A 19 -29.17 28.20 60.85
N SER A 20 -28.29 27.20 60.74
CA SER A 20 -27.72 26.47 61.87
C SER A 20 -26.24 26.19 61.62
N LEU A 21 -25.43 26.39 62.65
CA LEU A 21 -23.99 26.15 62.65
C LEU A 21 -23.68 24.66 62.90
N ALA A 22 -22.72 24.08 62.19
CA ALA A 22 -22.21 22.73 62.46
C ALA A 22 -20.68 22.69 62.28
N MET A 23 -19.98 21.94 63.13
CA MET A 23 -18.52 21.85 63.14
C MET A 23 -17.98 20.66 62.35
N ILE A 24 -16.67 20.71 62.08
CA ILE A 24 -15.84 19.66 61.47
C ILE A 24 -16.00 18.32 62.20
N MET A 25 -16.12 17.21 61.45
CA MET A 25 -15.46 15.91 61.71
C MET A 25 -15.56 15.00 60.47
N GLY A 26 -14.53 14.17 60.28
CA GLY A 26 -14.14 13.61 58.98
C GLY A 26 -15.06 12.57 58.31
N GLY A 27 -14.88 12.41 57.00
CA GLY A 27 -15.57 11.39 56.20
C GLY A 27 -15.88 11.80 54.76
N ALA A 28 -14.88 12.15 53.95
CA ALA A 28 -15.10 12.40 52.52
C ALA A 28 -15.33 11.09 51.75
N VAL A 29 -16.59 10.66 51.65
CA VAL A 29 -17.00 9.56 50.76
C VAL A 29 -17.10 10.10 49.34
N SER A 30 -15.97 10.10 48.62
CA SER A 30 -15.91 10.52 47.22
C SER A 30 -16.71 9.55 46.34
N ALA A 31 -17.95 9.92 46.00
CA ALA A 31 -18.74 9.21 45.00
C ALA A 31 -18.00 9.25 43.65
N HIS A 32 -17.34 8.16 43.30
CA HIS A 32 -16.72 8.02 41.98
C HIS A 32 -17.84 7.84 40.96
N ALA A 33 -17.90 8.74 39.98
CA ALA A 33 -18.76 8.53 38.82
C ALA A 33 -18.32 7.25 38.11
N GLU A 34 -19.28 6.45 37.65
CA GLU A 34 -18.94 5.24 36.89
C GLU A 34 -18.28 5.64 35.56
N ALA A 35 -17.10 5.08 35.29
CA ALA A 35 -16.33 5.33 34.08
C ALA A 35 -17.16 5.00 32.83
N ALA A 36 -17.41 6.03 32.01
CA ALA A 36 -18.38 6.02 30.93
C ALA A 36 -17.88 5.29 29.67
N TYR A 37 -16.55 5.22 29.52
CA TYR A 37 -15.87 4.62 28.37
C TYR A 37 -14.82 3.58 28.83
N PRO A 38 -14.61 2.47 28.08
CA PRO A 38 -13.53 1.52 28.34
C PRO A 38 -12.15 2.17 28.55
N SER A 39 -11.85 3.22 27.79
CA SER A 39 -10.62 4.03 27.91
C SER A 39 -10.49 4.75 29.26
N ASP A 40 -11.58 5.16 29.92
CA ASP A 40 -11.52 5.80 31.25
C ASP A 40 -10.90 4.87 32.31
N LYS A 41 -10.99 3.54 32.11
CA LYS A 41 -10.46 2.51 33.03
C LYS A 41 -9.03 2.08 32.68
N ASN A 42 -8.59 2.33 31.45
CA ASN A 42 -7.37 1.78 30.85
C ASN A 42 -6.47 2.90 30.31
N GLN A 43 -6.17 3.89 31.15
CA GLN A 43 -5.28 4.99 30.77
C GLN A 43 -3.82 4.53 30.58
N PRO A 44 -3.04 5.14 29.66
CA PRO A 44 -1.61 4.87 29.51
C PRO A 44 -0.82 5.08 30.81
N ASP A 45 0.08 4.14 31.12
CA ASP A 45 0.99 4.26 32.26
C ASP A 45 2.17 5.19 31.91
N LEU A 46 2.01 6.47 32.26
CA LEU A 46 3.01 7.52 32.00
C LEU A 46 4.31 7.32 32.79
N VAL A 47 4.30 6.57 33.91
CA VAL A 47 5.53 6.25 34.67
C VAL A 47 6.37 5.24 33.91
N ASN A 48 5.73 4.25 33.29
CA ASN A 48 6.42 3.23 32.49
C ASN A 48 6.81 3.75 31.09
N LEU A 49 5.94 4.51 30.41
CA LEU A 49 6.26 5.13 29.10
C LEU A 49 7.47 6.08 29.17
N LEU A 50 7.65 6.76 30.30
CA LEU A 50 8.73 7.73 30.51
C LEU A 50 9.87 7.19 31.40
N ALA A 51 9.89 5.88 31.68
CA ALA A 51 10.81 5.27 32.64
C ALA A 51 12.29 5.57 32.35
N GLN A 52 12.68 5.73 31.07
CA GLN A 52 14.04 6.03 30.66
C GLN A 52 14.57 7.38 31.21
N TYR A 53 13.70 8.28 31.68
CA TYR A 53 14.16 9.52 32.34
C TYR A 53 15.08 9.26 33.55
N LYS A 54 14.95 8.08 34.19
CA LYS A 54 15.80 7.63 35.30
C LYS A 54 17.26 7.34 34.88
N ASP A 55 17.50 7.12 33.59
CA ASP A 55 18.86 7.00 33.02
C ASP A 55 19.59 8.36 33.01
N TYR A 56 18.85 9.48 33.15
CA TYR A 56 19.41 10.84 33.15
C TYR A 56 19.35 11.46 34.54
N TYR A 57 18.22 11.33 35.24
CA TYR A 57 18.00 11.80 36.61
C TYR A 57 17.30 10.74 37.45
N ASN A 58 17.98 10.24 38.49
CA ASN A 58 17.41 9.24 39.40
C ASN A 58 16.90 9.93 40.69
N PRO A 59 15.57 10.02 40.92
CA PRO A 59 15.02 10.61 42.13
C PRO A 59 15.31 9.77 43.37
N SER A 60 15.75 10.40 44.46
CA SER A 60 16.02 9.73 45.74
C SER A 60 14.76 9.19 46.40
N ASN A 61 13.62 9.83 46.13
CA ASN A 61 12.30 9.46 46.62
C ASN A 61 11.22 10.04 45.69
N ALA A 62 10.04 9.42 45.68
CA ALA A 62 8.84 10.07 45.17
C ALA A 62 8.47 11.27 46.06
N PHE A 63 7.85 12.29 45.49
CA PHE A 63 7.42 13.48 46.24
C PHE A 63 6.29 13.15 47.23
N ASN A 64 6.39 13.64 48.46
CA ASN A 64 5.34 13.56 49.46
C ASN A 64 4.81 14.97 49.77
N SER A 65 3.60 15.29 49.35
CA SER A 65 3.00 16.61 49.59
C SER A 65 2.76 16.95 51.08
N LYS A 66 2.84 15.96 51.98
CA LYS A 66 2.82 16.16 53.44
C LYS A 66 4.20 16.48 54.04
N ASP A 67 5.26 16.32 53.25
CA ASP A 67 6.64 16.64 53.59
C ASP A 67 7.31 17.40 52.42
N PRO A 68 7.17 18.74 52.37
CA PRO A 68 7.79 19.55 51.32
C PRO A 68 9.31 19.40 51.22
N SER A 69 10.00 18.92 52.27
CA SER A 69 11.45 18.67 52.23
C SER A 69 11.82 17.48 51.32
N SER A 70 10.85 16.62 51.00
CA SER A 70 11.00 15.51 50.04
C SER A 70 11.02 15.95 48.56
N PHE A 71 10.73 17.22 48.25
CA PHE A 71 10.70 17.72 46.87
C PHE A 71 12.10 17.87 46.26
N GLY A 72 12.23 17.52 44.97
CA GLY A 72 13.40 17.80 44.15
C GLY A 72 14.66 16.99 44.46
N LYS A 73 14.58 16.00 45.38
CA LYS A 73 15.70 15.17 45.82
C LYS A 73 16.01 14.07 44.81
N GLY A 74 17.23 14.03 44.30
CA GLY A 74 17.70 13.03 43.34
C GLY A 74 19.08 13.35 42.78
N THR A 75 19.63 12.43 42.00
CA THR A 75 21.02 12.47 41.52
C THR A 75 21.09 12.49 40.00
N VAL A 76 21.99 13.30 39.45
CA VAL A 76 22.35 13.29 38.02
C VAL A 76 23.03 11.97 37.66
N VAL A 77 22.49 11.26 36.68
CA VAL A 77 23.05 10.01 36.15
C VAL A 77 23.79 10.27 34.84
N ASP A 78 23.17 11.01 33.90
CA ASP A 78 23.81 11.48 32.67
C ASP A 78 23.91 13.00 32.63
N ALA A 79 25.08 13.51 33.01
CA ALA A 79 25.40 14.94 32.99
C ALA A 79 25.55 15.52 31.56
N LYS A 80 25.76 14.69 30.53
CA LYS A 80 25.81 15.15 29.13
C LYS A 80 24.40 15.40 28.60
N VAL A 81 23.47 14.47 28.84
CA VAL A 81 22.05 14.65 28.48
C VAL A 81 21.44 15.79 29.29
N LEU A 82 21.61 15.82 30.62
CA LEU A 82 21.06 16.92 31.41
C LEU A 82 21.77 18.27 31.13
N GLY A 83 23.06 18.27 30.79
CA GLY A 83 23.78 19.48 30.36
C GLY A 83 23.21 20.08 29.06
N HIS A 84 22.89 19.25 28.07
CA HIS A 84 22.18 19.72 26.85
C HIS A 84 20.75 20.18 27.17
N ASN A 85 20.07 19.50 28.09
CA ASN A 85 18.72 19.86 28.53
C ASN A 85 18.71 21.25 29.20
N ASP A 86 19.73 21.58 29.99
CA ASP A 86 19.94 22.90 30.59
C ASP A 86 20.32 23.97 29.55
N GLN A 87 21.19 23.61 28.60
CA GLN A 87 21.65 24.51 27.56
C GLN A 87 20.52 24.91 26.61
N SER A 88 19.78 23.94 26.07
CA SER A 88 18.66 24.21 25.16
C SER A 88 17.54 25.01 25.85
N THR A 89 17.26 24.70 27.12
CA THR A 89 16.28 25.44 27.95
C THR A 89 16.65 26.91 28.09
N GLN A 90 17.89 27.22 28.46
CA GLN A 90 18.38 28.61 28.57
C GLN A 90 18.43 29.30 27.20
N GLN A 91 18.88 28.62 26.14
CA GLN A 91 18.97 29.20 24.81
C GLN A 91 17.59 29.61 24.26
N ILE A 92 16.57 28.76 24.42
CA ILE A 92 15.19 29.06 23.95
C ILE A 92 14.57 30.20 24.77
N ASN A 93 14.68 30.18 26.11
CA ASN A 93 14.19 31.24 26.97
C ASN A 93 14.89 32.59 26.72
N ASN A 94 16.22 32.59 26.57
CA ASN A 94 17.00 33.80 26.33
C ASN A 94 16.80 34.36 24.91
N ALA A 95 16.59 33.51 23.90
CA ALA A 95 16.23 33.95 22.55
C ALA A 95 14.89 34.68 22.53
N ALA A 96 13.86 34.12 23.17
CA ALA A 96 12.54 34.75 23.25
C ALA A 96 12.51 36.04 24.09
N ALA A 97 13.50 36.25 24.97
CA ALA A 97 13.70 37.49 25.74
C ALA A 97 14.58 38.52 25.02
N ALA A 98 15.26 38.16 23.93
CA ALA A 98 16.20 39.04 23.23
C ALA A 98 15.48 40.25 22.61
N GLY A 99 16.05 41.44 22.83
CA GLY A 99 15.45 42.70 22.38
C GLY A 99 14.27 43.23 23.22
N GLY A 100 13.85 42.50 24.26
CA GLY A 100 12.90 43.00 25.26
C GLY A 100 13.53 44.00 26.25
N ASP A 101 12.69 44.78 26.92
CA ASP A 101 13.08 45.72 27.99
C ASP A 101 13.17 45.08 29.39
N GLY A 102 12.73 43.82 29.52
CA GLY A 102 12.65 43.08 30.79
C GLY A 102 11.41 43.37 31.64
N VAL A 103 10.48 44.20 31.17
CA VAL A 103 9.27 44.66 31.90
C VAL A 103 7.99 44.42 31.07
N THR A 104 8.10 44.58 29.76
CA THR A 104 7.09 44.32 28.74
C THR A 104 7.42 43.00 28.04
N PRO A 105 6.56 41.96 28.10
CA PRO A 105 6.81 40.71 27.39
C PRO A 105 6.91 40.92 25.88
N THR A 106 7.88 40.26 25.24
CA THR A 106 8.02 40.21 23.77
C THR A 106 6.81 39.50 23.14
N GLU A 107 6.58 39.62 21.83
CA GLU A 107 5.44 38.93 21.18
C GLU A 107 5.46 37.40 21.35
N GLN A 108 6.65 36.78 21.36
CA GLN A 108 6.79 35.35 21.67
C GLN A 108 6.46 35.04 23.13
N GLN A 109 6.87 35.90 24.07
CA GLN A 109 6.54 35.75 25.48
C GLN A 109 5.04 35.98 25.76
N LYS A 110 4.41 36.99 25.14
CA LYS A 110 2.95 37.19 25.17
C LYS A 110 2.22 35.95 24.64
N ARG A 111 2.68 35.39 23.53
CA ARG A 111 2.09 34.16 23.00
C ARG A 111 2.26 32.97 23.95
N ALA A 112 3.45 32.84 24.54
CA ALA A 112 3.72 31.80 25.52
C ALA A 112 2.89 31.94 26.82
N LEU A 113 2.53 33.18 27.18
CA LEU A 113 1.59 33.47 28.27
C LEU A 113 0.14 33.07 27.91
N ILE A 114 -0.35 33.37 26.71
CA ILE A 114 -1.67 32.89 26.23
C ILE A 114 -1.71 31.36 26.20
N ASP A 115 -0.66 30.73 25.69
CA ASP A 115 -0.50 29.27 25.68
C ASP A 115 -0.37 28.68 27.11
N SER A 116 -0.24 29.53 28.14
CA SER A 116 -0.19 29.12 29.54
C SER A 116 -1.53 29.16 30.29
N ASP A 117 -2.56 29.78 29.72
CA ASP A 117 -3.91 29.87 30.31
C ASP A 117 -4.66 28.54 30.36
N TYR A 118 -4.13 27.48 29.74
CA TYR A 118 -4.72 26.12 29.72
C TYR A 118 -6.10 26.10 29.04
N LYS A 119 -6.17 26.64 27.80
CA LYS A 119 -7.41 26.77 27.00
C LYS A 119 -7.16 26.56 25.50
N MET A 120 -7.58 25.43 24.95
CA MET A 120 -7.43 25.14 23.51
C MET A 120 -8.18 26.10 22.57
N SER A 121 -9.24 26.75 23.05
CA SER A 121 -9.98 27.83 22.35
C SER A 121 -9.13 29.08 22.09
N GLU A 122 -8.06 29.29 22.84
CA GLU A 122 -7.10 30.39 22.66
C GLU A 122 -5.81 29.91 21.98
N THR A 123 -5.39 28.67 22.26
CA THR A 123 -4.11 28.11 21.79
C THR A 123 -4.12 27.73 20.30
N LEU A 124 -5.20 27.13 19.79
CA LEU A 124 -5.20 26.46 18.48
C LEU A 124 -5.80 27.19 17.26
N PRO A 125 -6.69 28.21 17.34
CA PRO A 125 -7.39 28.71 16.15
C PRO A 125 -6.48 29.23 15.02
N ASP A 126 -5.31 29.79 15.34
CA ASP A 126 -4.36 30.31 14.35
C ASP A 126 -3.63 29.22 13.55
N ALA A 127 -3.64 27.97 14.03
CA ALA A 127 -3.20 26.81 13.24
C ALA A 127 -3.96 26.67 11.91
N LEU A 128 -5.18 27.22 11.85
CA LEU A 128 -6.05 27.15 10.68
C LEU A 128 -5.82 28.33 9.71
N GLY A 129 -4.93 29.27 10.04
CA GLY A 129 -4.80 30.56 9.36
C GLY A 129 -5.97 31.52 9.68
N SER A 130 -5.82 32.80 9.33
CA SER A 130 -6.69 33.88 9.82
C SER A 130 -8.19 33.68 9.51
N GLN A 131 -8.53 33.28 8.28
CA GLN A 131 -9.93 33.15 7.83
C GLN A 131 -10.66 31.98 8.49
N LEU A 132 -10.04 30.79 8.50
CA LEU A 132 -10.64 29.58 9.07
C LEU A 132 -10.60 29.61 10.61
N GLY A 133 -9.53 30.15 11.19
CA GLY A 133 -9.40 30.37 12.63
C GLY A 133 -10.47 31.32 13.16
N ALA A 134 -10.75 32.43 12.46
CA ALA A 134 -11.83 33.34 12.84
C ALA A 134 -13.22 32.65 12.80
N TRP A 135 -13.47 31.80 11.81
CA TRP A 135 -14.72 31.00 11.77
C TRP A 135 -14.77 29.93 12.85
N PHE A 136 -13.65 29.30 13.20
CA PHE A 136 -13.57 28.31 14.27
C PHE A 136 -13.87 28.96 15.63
N SER A 137 -13.18 30.04 15.96
CA SER A 137 -13.46 30.84 17.16
C SER A 137 -14.90 31.37 17.19
N GLN A 138 -15.45 31.80 16.04
CA GLN A 138 -16.86 32.18 15.96
C GLN A 138 -17.78 31.01 16.36
N GLY A 139 -17.62 29.84 15.73
CA GLY A 139 -18.48 28.67 15.97
C GLY A 139 -18.41 28.10 17.39
N LEU A 140 -17.25 28.24 18.04
CA LEU A 140 -17.11 27.95 19.47
C LEU A 140 -17.84 29.00 20.33
N SER A 141 -17.77 30.28 19.97
CA SER A 141 -18.36 31.38 20.74
C SER A 141 -19.88 31.51 20.60
N ASP A 142 -20.46 31.15 19.44
CA ASP A 142 -21.90 31.18 19.17
C ASP A 142 -22.61 29.84 19.47
N GLY A 143 -21.84 28.82 19.87
CA GLY A 143 -22.35 27.50 20.26
C GLY A 143 -22.68 26.57 19.09
N THR A 144 -22.46 26.98 17.84
CA THR A 144 -22.75 26.12 16.66
C THR A 144 -21.76 24.97 16.49
N LEU A 145 -20.57 25.04 17.10
CA LEU A 145 -19.59 23.95 17.20
C LEU A 145 -19.66 23.23 18.57
N SER A 146 -20.87 22.87 18.98
CA SER A 146 -21.18 22.33 20.32
C SER A 146 -20.40 21.07 20.71
N LYS A 147 -20.34 20.06 19.83
CA LYS A 147 -19.69 18.76 20.08
C LYS A 147 -18.17 18.90 20.00
N THR A 148 -17.71 19.75 19.09
CA THR A 148 -16.32 20.16 18.91
C THR A 148 -15.81 20.85 20.18
N ALA A 149 -16.62 21.74 20.77
CA ALA A 149 -16.32 22.40 22.03
C ALA A 149 -16.24 21.39 23.19
N ASP A 150 -17.26 20.54 23.38
CA ASP A 150 -17.26 19.48 24.40
C ASP A 150 -16.03 18.57 24.31
N LEU A 151 -15.62 18.20 23.08
CA LEU A 151 -14.47 17.33 22.85
C LEU A 151 -13.12 18.03 23.12
N LEU A 152 -12.95 19.28 22.69
CA LEU A 152 -11.62 19.92 22.59
C LEU A 152 -11.42 21.20 23.42
N THR A 153 -12.43 22.06 23.58
CA THR A 153 -12.22 23.45 24.05
C THR A 153 -13.16 23.92 25.16
N ARG A 154 -14.00 23.04 25.70
CA ARG A 154 -14.92 23.34 26.80
C ARG A 154 -14.14 23.90 28.00
N THR A 155 -14.70 24.93 28.61
CA THR A 155 -14.14 25.63 29.77
C THR A 155 -15.06 25.40 30.97
N ASP A 156 -14.48 25.12 32.14
CA ASP A 156 -15.21 24.97 33.39
C ASP A 156 -15.72 26.35 33.89
N PRO A 157 -17.03 26.51 34.16
CA PRO A 157 -17.63 27.82 34.44
C PRO A 157 -17.33 28.37 35.85
N VAL A 158 -16.69 27.58 36.73
CA VAL A 158 -16.36 28.01 38.11
C VAL A 158 -14.90 28.43 38.22
N SER A 159 -14.00 27.70 37.56
CA SER A 159 -12.55 27.91 37.61
C SER A 159 -11.98 28.65 36.39
N GLY A 160 -12.72 28.74 35.29
CA GLY A 160 -12.28 29.41 34.05
C GLY A 160 -11.19 28.67 33.27
N ARG A 161 -10.90 27.41 33.62
CA ARG A 161 -9.89 26.55 32.97
C ARG A 161 -10.50 25.64 31.90
N GLY A 162 -9.69 25.15 30.98
CA GLY A 162 -10.06 24.02 30.12
C GLY A 162 -10.55 22.80 30.93
N ASN A 163 -11.56 22.13 30.38
CA ASN A 163 -12.15 20.89 30.88
C ASN A 163 -12.78 20.16 29.68
N SER A 164 -11.94 19.55 28.84
CA SER A 164 -12.35 18.88 27.58
C SER A 164 -12.06 17.38 27.61
N LEU A 165 -12.88 16.59 26.91
CA LEU A 165 -12.86 15.11 26.99
C LEU A 165 -11.56 14.45 26.48
N VAL A 166 -10.72 15.21 25.77
CA VAL A 166 -9.46 14.76 25.17
C VAL A 166 -8.25 15.36 25.90
N ALA A 167 -8.23 16.68 26.10
CA ALA A 167 -7.04 17.34 26.65
C ALA A 167 -6.87 17.12 28.16
N ASP A 168 -7.98 16.86 28.88
CA ASP A 168 -7.99 16.56 30.32
C ASP A 168 -8.21 15.07 30.61
N TYR A 169 -7.98 14.20 29.61
CA TYR A 169 -8.08 12.75 29.77
C TYR A 169 -6.99 12.18 30.68
N LEU A 170 -5.76 12.72 30.62
CA LEU A 170 -4.60 12.21 31.36
C LEU A 170 -4.22 13.12 32.54
N ASP A 171 -3.93 12.51 33.69
CA ASP A 171 -3.20 13.19 34.76
C ASP A 171 -1.69 12.87 34.71
N THR A 172 -0.85 13.91 34.77
CA THR A 172 0.61 13.76 34.89
C THR A 172 1.08 13.73 36.36
N GLY A 173 0.19 13.91 37.34
CA GLY A 173 0.47 13.97 38.77
C GLY A 173 1.26 12.77 39.30
N THR A 174 0.88 11.54 38.94
CA THR A 174 1.62 10.32 39.34
C THR A 174 3.05 10.29 38.76
N ALA A 175 3.21 10.67 37.49
CA ALA A 175 4.53 10.73 36.85
C ALA A 175 5.40 11.82 37.50
N LYS A 176 4.88 13.05 37.65
CA LYS A 176 5.54 14.17 38.34
C LYS A 176 5.97 13.84 39.76
N THR A 177 5.12 13.10 40.49
CA THR A 177 5.38 12.64 41.85
C THR A 177 6.49 11.59 41.87
N THR A 178 6.51 10.69 40.89
CA THR A 178 7.51 9.62 40.76
C THR A 178 8.87 10.14 40.32
N PHE A 179 8.92 11.03 39.33
CA PHE A 179 10.16 11.55 38.76
C PHE A 179 10.75 12.73 39.54
N ASN A 180 9.94 13.47 40.33
CA ASN A 180 10.38 14.43 41.36
C ASN A 180 11.55 15.37 40.96
N HIS A 181 11.51 15.90 39.73
CA HIS A 181 12.55 16.78 39.19
C HIS A 181 12.19 18.27 39.40
N PRO A 182 13.09 19.12 39.94
CA PRO A 182 12.84 20.55 40.13
C PRO A 182 12.83 21.32 38.79
N ARG A 183 12.16 22.48 38.76
CA ARG A 183 11.99 23.31 37.55
C ARG A 183 13.24 24.15 37.20
N PRO A 184 13.39 24.65 35.95
CA PRO A 184 14.60 25.35 35.51
C PRO A 184 14.97 26.61 36.33
N TYR A 185 13.98 27.26 36.96
CA TYR A 185 14.14 28.49 37.73
C TYR A 185 14.30 28.29 39.26
N VAL A 186 14.44 27.03 39.71
CA VAL A 186 14.60 26.64 41.12
C VAL A 186 16.06 26.31 41.41
N ASP A 187 16.60 26.75 42.54
CA ASP A 187 17.98 26.40 42.93
C ASP A 187 18.06 24.90 43.30
N ARG A 188 18.98 24.20 42.63
CA ARG A 188 19.17 22.77 42.77
C ARG A 188 19.79 22.39 44.11
N THR A 189 20.53 23.28 44.75
CA THR A 189 21.09 23.04 46.09
C THR A 189 19.99 23.01 47.15
N GLU A 190 19.01 23.92 47.08
CA GLU A 190 17.80 23.91 47.92
C GLU A 190 16.94 22.67 47.64
N ALA A 191 16.79 22.32 46.35
CA ALA A 191 16.16 21.08 45.92
C ALA A 191 16.92 19.82 46.39
N GLY A 192 18.18 19.92 46.86
CA GLY A 192 18.98 18.79 47.34
C GLY A 192 19.43 17.85 46.23
N TYR A 193 19.77 18.43 45.09
CA TYR A 193 20.18 17.78 43.84
C TYR A 193 21.71 17.90 43.69
N PRO A 194 22.49 16.81 43.76
CA PRO A 194 23.93 16.85 43.49
C PRO A 194 24.20 17.11 42.01
N ALA A 195 24.53 18.36 41.69
CA ALA A 195 24.86 18.79 40.34
C ALA A 195 26.23 18.19 39.92
N ALA A 196 26.20 17.12 39.12
CA ALA A 196 27.40 16.42 38.64
C ALA A 196 28.12 17.19 37.52
N GLY A 197 28.70 18.35 37.87
CA GLY A 197 29.29 19.30 36.93
C GLY A 197 28.30 20.23 36.22
N LEU A 198 27.00 20.07 36.50
CA LEU A 198 25.95 21.00 36.02
C LEU A 198 25.93 22.29 36.85
N HIS A 199 25.29 23.33 36.31
CA HIS A 199 25.02 24.56 37.07
C HIS A 199 23.94 24.32 38.15
N THR A 200 24.10 24.99 39.31
CA THR A 200 23.14 24.94 40.43
C THR A 200 21.87 25.75 40.17
N THR A 201 22.01 26.84 39.41
CA THR A 201 20.94 27.70 38.89
C THR A 201 21.16 27.95 37.41
N LEU A 202 20.08 28.13 36.65
CA LEU A 202 20.11 28.47 35.24
C LEU A 202 19.75 29.95 35.03
N ASP A 203 20.33 30.60 34.02
CA ASP A 203 20.05 32.00 33.69
C ASP A 203 18.71 32.15 32.95
N ILE A 204 17.62 31.96 33.69
CA ILE A 204 16.24 32.03 33.20
C ILE A 204 15.70 33.46 33.34
N LYS A 205 15.36 34.10 32.22
CA LYS A 205 14.57 35.35 32.21
C LYS A 205 13.11 35.00 32.52
N ARG A 206 12.67 35.35 33.74
CA ARG A 206 11.27 35.24 34.14
C ARG A 206 10.45 36.28 33.38
N VAL A 207 9.29 35.86 32.87
CA VAL A 207 8.36 36.72 32.14
C VAL A 207 7.38 37.37 33.13
N PRO A 208 7.16 38.70 33.12
CA PRO A 208 6.15 39.33 33.96
C PRO A 208 4.72 38.98 33.50
N ALA A 209 3.76 39.00 34.42
CA ALA A 209 2.35 38.81 34.08
C ALA A 209 1.83 39.98 33.23
N TRP A 210 0.99 39.68 32.25
CA TRP A 210 0.51 40.63 31.25
C TRP A 210 -1.02 40.64 31.19
N THR A 211 -1.60 41.81 30.92
CA THR A 211 -3.03 41.98 30.65
C THR A 211 -3.21 42.38 29.20
N ASP A 212 -4.05 41.67 28.46
CA ASP A 212 -4.28 41.92 27.04
C ASP A 212 -5.27 43.07 26.79
N GLU A 213 -5.51 43.36 25.50
CA GLU A 213 -6.44 44.41 25.04
C GLU A 213 -7.91 44.11 25.39
N GLN A 214 -8.23 42.86 25.73
CA GLN A 214 -9.55 42.40 26.15
C GLN A 214 -9.70 42.40 27.69
N GLY A 215 -8.67 42.84 28.43
CA GLY A 215 -8.65 42.89 29.90
C GLY A 215 -8.39 41.54 30.58
N ARG A 216 -8.00 40.50 29.83
CA ARG A 216 -7.69 39.16 30.34
C ARG A 216 -6.26 39.14 30.86
N LYS A 217 -6.04 38.54 32.03
CA LYS A 217 -4.74 38.52 32.72
C LYS A 217 -4.05 37.16 32.59
N HIS A 218 -2.95 37.15 31.86
CA HIS A 218 -2.10 35.98 31.65
C HIS A 218 -0.92 35.99 32.65
N ASN A 219 -0.62 34.84 33.27
CA ASN A 219 0.34 34.76 34.39
C ASN A 219 1.12 33.42 34.38
N PRO A 220 2.46 33.43 34.30
CA PRO A 220 3.25 32.20 34.24
C PRO A 220 3.35 31.45 35.59
N ASN A 221 2.87 32.04 36.70
CA ASN A 221 2.67 31.39 38.01
C ASN A 221 3.92 30.69 38.61
N TYR A 222 5.09 31.34 38.56
CA TYR A 222 6.35 30.78 39.09
C TYR A 222 6.25 30.31 40.55
N ASP A 223 5.70 31.13 41.43
CA ASP A 223 5.74 30.90 42.87
C ASP A 223 4.86 29.71 43.28
N GLY A 224 3.66 29.62 42.68
CA GLY A 224 2.72 28.50 42.86
C GLY A 224 3.16 27.18 42.21
N MET A 225 4.31 27.14 41.53
CA MET A 225 4.89 25.96 40.91
C MET A 225 6.26 25.54 41.49
N THR A 226 6.76 26.25 42.51
CA THR A 226 8.07 25.99 43.16
C THR A 226 8.26 24.55 43.62
N ILE A 227 7.25 23.97 44.29
CA ILE A 227 7.22 22.56 44.74
C ILE A 227 6.40 21.64 43.81
N SER A 228 6.32 21.97 42.52
CA SER A 228 5.61 21.19 41.50
C SER A 228 6.60 20.56 40.52
N GLY A 229 6.60 19.22 40.42
CA GLY A 229 7.54 18.48 39.58
C GLY A 229 7.51 18.92 38.10
N SER A 230 8.70 19.10 37.52
CA SER A 230 8.87 19.59 36.15
C SER A 230 8.51 18.51 35.12
N PHE A 231 9.15 17.34 35.20
CA PHE A 231 8.98 16.25 34.24
C PHE A 231 7.79 15.32 34.59
N PRO A 232 6.96 14.89 33.62
CA PRO A 232 6.77 15.45 32.28
C PRO A 232 5.92 16.74 32.32
N SER A 233 5.91 17.51 31.23
CA SER A 233 5.15 18.77 31.16
C SER A 233 3.66 18.54 30.87
N GLY A 234 2.83 18.45 31.92
CA GLY A 234 1.37 18.34 31.78
C GLY A 234 0.69 19.45 30.95
N HIS A 235 1.27 20.65 30.86
CA HIS A 235 0.78 21.69 29.94
C HIS A 235 1.08 21.34 28.46
N THR A 236 2.19 20.65 28.21
CA THR A 236 2.50 20.09 26.89
C THR A 236 1.60 18.90 26.58
N THR A 237 1.34 18.02 27.56
CA THR A 237 0.34 16.94 27.44
C THR A 237 -1.00 17.50 26.99
N TYR A 238 -1.53 18.49 27.71
CA TYR A 238 -2.78 19.19 27.37
C TYR A 238 -2.75 19.78 25.94
N ALA A 239 -1.66 20.46 25.56
CA ALA A 239 -1.51 21.07 24.24
C ALA A 239 -1.42 20.03 23.09
N PHE A 240 -0.69 18.92 23.29
CA PHE A 240 -0.60 17.85 22.30
C PHE A 240 -1.90 17.05 22.20
N SER A 241 -2.55 16.72 23.31
CA SER A 241 -3.84 16.03 23.29
C SER A 241 -4.92 16.84 22.57
N GLY A 242 -5.01 18.15 22.86
CA GLY A 242 -5.90 19.06 22.14
C GLY A 242 -5.52 19.27 20.67
N GLY A 243 -4.22 19.36 20.37
CA GLY A 243 -3.69 19.51 19.01
C GLY A 243 -3.92 18.29 18.12
N VAL A 244 -3.55 17.09 18.57
CA VAL A 244 -3.87 15.81 17.90
C VAL A 244 -5.38 15.60 17.82
N GLY A 245 -6.12 16.09 18.82
CA GLY A 245 -7.57 16.20 18.81
C GLY A 245 -8.09 16.98 17.61
N LEU A 246 -7.71 18.25 17.48
CA LEU A 246 -8.12 19.13 16.37
C LEU A 246 -7.58 18.65 15.02
N ALA A 247 -6.37 18.10 14.96
CA ALA A 247 -5.80 17.51 13.74
C ALA A 247 -6.62 16.29 13.27
N THR A 248 -7.22 15.53 14.19
CA THR A 248 -8.17 14.46 13.84
C THR A 248 -9.49 15.05 13.32
N LEU A 249 -9.98 16.16 13.87
CA LEU A 249 -11.22 16.78 13.38
C LEU A 249 -11.03 17.53 12.03
N PHE A 250 -9.82 18.04 11.77
CA PHE A 250 -9.49 18.89 10.63
C PHE A 250 -8.18 18.44 9.94
N PRO A 251 -8.10 17.19 9.45
CA PRO A 251 -6.87 16.58 8.96
C PRO A 251 -6.28 17.27 7.72
N GLN A 252 -7.09 18.07 6.99
CA GLN A 252 -6.60 18.90 5.89
C GLN A 252 -5.49 19.88 6.32
N LEU A 253 -5.46 20.31 7.59
CA LEU A 253 -4.39 21.10 8.22
C LEU A 253 -3.71 20.37 9.39
N GLY A 254 -3.77 19.04 9.42
CA GLY A 254 -3.26 18.25 10.54
C GLY A 254 -1.78 18.52 10.83
N THR A 255 -0.97 18.75 9.79
CA THR A 255 0.43 19.14 9.89
C THR A 255 0.61 20.45 10.64
N GLU A 256 -0.06 21.52 10.21
CA GLU A 256 0.02 22.85 10.81
C GLU A 256 -0.47 22.83 12.27
N ILE A 257 -1.54 22.07 12.55
CA ILE A 257 -2.13 21.93 13.89
C ILE A 257 -1.18 21.24 14.87
N VAL A 258 -0.53 20.12 14.51
CA VAL A 258 0.43 19.46 15.42
C VAL A 258 1.75 20.24 15.53
N THR A 259 2.17 20.98 14.49
CA THR A 259 3.29 21.94 14.61
C THR A 259 2.95 23.06 15.59
N ARG A 260 1.73 23.60 15.56
CA ARG A 260 1.27 24.62 16.51
C ARG A 260 1.17 24.08 17.95
N ALA A 261 0.75 22.82 18.14
CA ALA A 261 0.79 22.16 19.45
C ALA A 261 2.23 21.97 19.97
N SER A 262 3.17 21.60 19.09
CA SER A 262 4.61 21.53 19.39
C SER A 262 5.18 22.89 19.80
N GLU A 263 4.71 23.99 19.20
CA GLU A 263 5.04 25.34 19.65
C GLU A 263 4.44 25.69 21.02
N ALA A 264 3.19 25.34 21.30
CA ALA A 264 2.59 25.56 22.63
C ALA A 264 3.36 24.81 23.74
N GLY A 265 3.93 23.63 23.42
CA GLY A 265 4.92 22.93 24.24
C GLY A 265 6.23 23.71 24.40
N ASN A 266 6.87 24.10 23.28
CA ASN A 266 8.11 24.89 23.28
C ASN A 266 7.96 26.22 24.06
N ASN A 267 6.77 26.82 24.02
CA ASN A 267 6.43 28.03 24.76
C ASN A 267 6.49 27.85 26.30
N ARG A 268 6.47 26.61 26.80
CA ARG A 268 6.74 26.35 28.23
C ARG A 268 8.23 26.46 28.59
N ILE A 269 9.11 26.29 27.60
CA ILE A 269 10.54 26.62 27.68
C ILE A 269 10.75 28.13 27.52
N VAL A 270 10.00 28.81 26.65
CA VAL A 270 10.00 30.29 26.54
C VAL A 270 9.69 30.96 27.89
N LEU A 271 8.72 30.45 28.65
CA LEU A 271 8.45 30.92 30.02
C LEU A 271 9.49 30.44 31.06
N GLY A 272 10.42 29.56 30.70
CA GLY A 272 11.45 29.02 31.60
C GLY A 272 10.93 28.08 32.69
N VAL A 273 9.71 27.56 32.56
CA VAL A 273 9.05 26.74 33.61
C VAL A 273 9.17 25.23 33.42
N HIS A 274 9.70 24.80 32.26
CA HIS A 274 9.91 23.41 31.86
C HIS A 274 11.17 23.29 30.99
N TYR A 275 11.79 22.10 31.00
CA TYR A 275 12.94 21.77 30.14
C TYR A 275 12.52 21.06 28.86
N SER A 276 13.41 21.00 27.86
CA SER A 276 13.25 20.24 26.61
C SER A 276 12.79 18.78 26.81
N LEU A 277 13.38 18.04 27.76
CA LEU A 277 12.92 16.67 28.09
C LEU A 277 11.49 16.64 28.64
N ASP A 278 11.06 17.65 29.42
CA ASP A 278 9.68 17.72 29.92
C ASP A 278 8.68 17.88 28.77
N ILE A 279 9.07 18.59 27.70
CA ILE A 279 8.24 18.80 26.50
C ILE A 279 8.20 17.51 25.67
N MET A 280 9.33 16.82 25.51
CA MET A 280 9.38 15.51 24.84
C MET A 280 8.50 14.48 25.58
N GLY A 281 8.57 14.44 26.92
CA GLY A 281 7.70 13.58 27.74
C GLY A 281 6.23 13.96 27.63
N GLY A 282 5.89 15.25 27.74
CA GLY A 282 4.50 15.70 27.59
C GLY A 282 3.91 15.45 26.19
N ARG A 283 4.73 15.47 25.13
CA ARG A 283 4.32 15.03 23.79
C ARG A 283 3.98 13.55 23.77
N ILE A 284 4.87 12.70 24.29
CA ILE A 284 4.67 11.25 24.38
C ILE A 284 3.37 10.93 25.15
N ASP A 285 3.13 11.61 26.28
CA ASP A 285 1.90 11.47 27.06
C ASP A 285 0.66 11.79 26.20
N GLY A 286 0.64 12.94 25.51
CA GLY A 286 -0.53 13.38 24.74
C GLY A 286 -0.82 12.50 23.52
N GLU A 287 0.22 12.07 22.81
CA GLU A 287 0.09 11.14 21.68
C GLU A 287 -0.41 9.74 22.14
N ALA A 288 0.03 9.25 23.29
CA ALA A 288 -0.49 8.03 23.91
C ALA A 288 -1.93 8.19 24.43
N GLY A 289 -2.27 9.35 24.99
CA GLY A 289 -3.62 9.69 25.46
C GLY A 289 -4.65 9.64 24.34
N ASN A 290 -4.38 10.34 23.24
CA ASN A 290 -5.25 10.30 22.06
C ASN A 290 -5.29 8.91 21.42
N THR A 291 -4.19 8.16 21.45
CA THR A 291 -4.16 6.78 20.94
C THR A 291 -5.09 5.87 21.74
N ALA A 292 -5.07 5.94 23.07
CA ALA A 292 -5.96 5.18 23.94
C ALA A 292 -7.44 5.61 23.77
N ARG A 293 -7.71 6.92 23.64
CA ARG A 293 -9.07 7.43 23.38
C ARG A 293 -9.60 7.06 22.00
N TRP A 294 -8.78 7.06 20.96
CA TRP A 294 -9.23 6.72 19.60
C TRP A 294 -9.30 5.20 19.37
N SER A 295 -8.60 4.41 20.17
CA SER A 295 -8.74 2.93 20.17
C SER A 295 -9.96 2.44 20.95
N ASP A 296 -10.80 3.35 21.45
CA ASP A 296 -12.08 3.07 22.10
C ASP A 296 -13.23 3.33 21.12
N ASP A 297 -13.77 2.25 20.55
CA ASP A 297 -14.84 2.29 19.55
C ASP A 297 -16.10 3.03 20.02
N GLN A 298 -16.43 2.94 21.31
CA GLN A 298 -17.59 3.62 21.86
C GLN A 298 -17.32 5.12 22.00
N PHE A 299 -16.14 5.52 22.49
CA PHE A 299 -15.74 6.93 22.52
C PHE A 299 -15.67 7.53 21.10
N ARG A 300 -15.18 6.75 20.12
CA ARG A 300 -15.18 7.16 18.71
C ARG A 300 -16.59 7.43 18.18
N ALA A 301 -17.53 6.52 18.44
CA ALA A 301 -18.92 6.64 17.99
C ALA A 301 -19.68 7.78 18.70
N ASP A 302 -19.53 7.90 20.02
CA ASP A 302 -20.27 8.87 20.85
C ASP A 302 -19.74 10.30 20.73
N LYS A 303 -18.42 10.48 20.55
CA LYS A 303 -17.75 11.79 20.72
C LYS A 303 -16.92 12.20 19.50
N LEU A 304 -15.98 11.38 19.06
CA LEU A 304 -15.02 11.77 18.02
C LEU A 304 -15.69 12.03 16.66
N MET A 305 -16.38 11.02 16.11
CA MET A 305 -16.99 11.13 14.78
C MET A 305 -18.14 12.16 14.73
N PRO A 306 -18.99 12.30 15.76
CA PRO A 306 -19.97 13.38 15.83
C PRO A 306 -19.37 14.80 15.82
N ALA A 307 -18.19 15.00 16.44
CA ALA A 307 -17.48 16.28 16.42
C ALA A 307 -16.75 16.52 15.08
N TYR A 308 -16.12 15.50 14.50
CA TYR A 308 -15.50 15.55 13.16
C TYR A 308 -16.53 15.97 12.10
N ASN A 309 -17.70 15.31 12.10
CA ASN A 309 -18.78 15.65 11.17
C ASN A 309 -19.31 17.07 11.40
N GLU A 310 -19.48 17.51 12.66
CA GLU A 310 -19.92 18.87 13.00
C GLU A 310 -18.94 19.92 12.44
N LEU A 311 -17.63 19.77 12.69
CA LEU A 311 -16.62 20.73 12.23
C LEU A 311 -16.47 20.74 10.70
N GLN A 312 -16.44 19.57 10.05
CA GLN A 312 -16.32 19.47 8.59
C GLN A 312 -17.55 20.10 7.89
N SER A 313 -18.77 19.78 8.33
CA SER A 313 -19.99 20.41 7.79
C SER A 313 -20.06 21.90 8.07
N TYR A 314 -19.68 22.36 9.26
CA TYR A 314 -19.62 23.79 9.60
C TYR A 314 -18.68 24.55 8.67
N MET A 315 -17.47 24.06 8.50
CA MET A 315 -16.45 24.70 7.67
C MET A 315 -16.81 24.66 6.19
N ALA A 316 -17.30 23.54 5.66
CA ALA A 316 -17.84 23.46 4.31
C ALA A 316 -18.95 24.50 4.07
N ASN A 317 -19.87 24.66 5.02
CA ASN A 317 -20.97 25.62 4.92
C ASN A 317 -20.48 27.08 5.03
N LYS A 318 -19.49 27.40 5.88
CA LYS A 318 -18.84 28.73 5.90
C LYS A 318 -18.16 29.03 4.57
N CYS A 319 -17.38 28.10 4.04
CA CYS A 319 -16.66 28.23 2.77
C CYS A 319 -17.60 28.50 1.57
N VAL A 320 -18.75 27.81 1.51
CA VAL A 320 -19.75 28.02 0.45
C VAL A 320 -20.53 29.33 0.67
N SER A 321 -21.03 29.60 1.88
CA SER A 321 -21.82 30.81 2.17
C SER A 321 -21.02 32.12 2.03
N ASN A 322 -19.70 32.09 2.22
CA ASN A 322 -18.80 33.22 1.99
C ASN A 322 -18.23 33.25 0.56
N ASN A 323 -18.78 32.43 -0.37
CA ASN A 323 -18.39 32.36 -1.79
C ASN A 323 -16.89 32.07 -2.03
N VAL A 324 -16.22 31.34 -1.14
CA VAL A 324 -14.80 30.98 -1.29
C VAL A 324 -14.65 29.87 -2.33
N VAL A 325 -15.48 28.82 -2.23
CA VAL A 325 -15.55 27.69 -3.17
C VAL A 325 -17.00 27.25 -3.39
N SER A 326 -17.27 26.57 -4.50
CA SER A 326 -18.51 25.80 -4.68
C SER A 326 -18.50 24.56 -3.79
N LYS A 327 -19.69 24.04 -3.47
CA LYS A 327 -19.86 22.74 -2.81
C LYS A 327 -19.28 21.62 -3.68
N GLN A 328 -18.53 20.72 -3.08
CA GLN A 328 -17.94 19.53 -3.73
C GLN A 328 -18.75 18.27 -3.40
N SER A 329 -18.25 17.10 -3.82
CA SER A 329 -18.84 15.77 -3.55
C SER A 329 -19.09 15.48 -2.07
N SER A 330 -18.24 15.97 -1.18
CA SER A 330 -18.39 15.84 0.27
C SER A 330 -18.02 17.13 1.02
N ASP A 331 -18.29 17.17 2.32
CA ASP A 331 -17.80 18.24 3.19
C ASP A 331 -16.27 18.25 3.26
N TYR A 332 -15.63 17.07 3.36
CA TYR A 332 -14.18 16.93 3.37
C TYR A 332 -13.52 17.54 2.13
N ASP A 333 -14.08 17.25 0.94
CA ASP A 333 -13.62 17.80 -0.34
C ASP A 333 -13.84 19.32 -0.40
N THR A 334 -14.98 19.79 0.11
CA THR A 334 -15.32 21.23 0.15
C THR A 334 -14.37 21.98 1.07
N VAL A 335 -14.04 21.42 2.23
CA VAL A 335 -13.05 21.96 3.18
C VAL A 335 -11.65 21.92 2.57
N GLY A 336 -11.23 20.82 1.93
CA GLY A 336 -9.93 20.72 1.27
C GLY A 336 -9.75 21.73 0.14
N ALA A 337 -10.77 21.91 -0.71
CA ALA A 337 -10.80 22.94 -1.75
C ALA A 337 -10.73 24.36 -1.15
N CYS A 338 -11.45 24.60 -0.04
CA CYS A 338 -11.45 25.88 0.66
C CYS A 338 -10.08 26.21 1.31
N VAL A 339 -9.47 25.25 2.00
CA VAL A 339 -8.11 25.34 2.55
C VAL A 339 -7.11 25.72 1.46
N ALA A 340 -7.14 25.02 0.32
CA ALA A 340 -6.26 25.31 -0.82
C ALA A 340 -6.55 26.67 -1.48
N LYS A 341 -7.81 27.09 -1.55
CA LYS A 341 -8.24 28.37 -2.13
C LYS A 341 -7.85 29.58 -1.27
N LEU A 342 -7.92 29.44 0.05
CA LEU A 342 -7.47 30.44 1.02
C LEU A 342 -5.94 30.47 1.15
N GLY A 343 -5.26 29.37 0.80
CA GLY A 343 -3.82 29.20 0.97
C GLY A 343 -3.41 28.80 2.40
N ALA A 344 -4.35 28.20 3.15
CA ALA A 344 -4.18 27.88 4.57
C ALA A 344 -3.23 26.70 4.83
N ASN A 345 -2.87 25.93 3.80
CA ASN A 345 -1.83 24.89 3.79
C ASN A 345 -0.53 25.38 3.13
N GLY A 346 -0.19 26.65 3.34
CA GLY A 346 0.93 27.36 2.71
C GLY A 346 1.06 28.78 3.28
N ALA A 347 1.56 29.72 2.48
CA ALA A 347 1.92 31.09 2.92
C ALA A 347 0.77 32.02 3.40
N LYS A 348 -0.44 31.48 3.63
CA LYS A 348 -1.57 32.17 4.28
C LYS A 348 -2.21 31.35 5.42
N GLY A 349 -1.56 30.25 5.80
CA GLY A 349 -1.96 29.37 6.88
C GLY A 349 -1.43 29.79 8.23
N TYR A 350 -1.12 28.79 9.05
CA TYR A 350 -0.28 28.99 10.23
C TYR A 350 1.11 29.46 9.81
N ALA A 351 1.53 30.58 10.38
CA ALA A 351 2.87 31.12 10.21
C ALA A 351 3.27 31.88 11.48
N ASN A 352 4.57 31.84 11.81
CA ASN A 352 5.13 32.67 12.87
C ASN A 352 6.61 32.98 12.59
N ALA A 353 7.07 34.11 13.13
CA ALA A 353 8.44 34.59 12.98
C ALA A 353 9.38 34.12 14.10
N PHE A 354 8.94 33.24 14.99
CA PHE A 354 9.71 32.84 16.17
C PHE A 354 10.80 31.85 15.77
N THR A 355 12.02 32.12 16.21
CA THR A 355 13.17 31.23 16.02
C THR A 355 13.94 31.05 17.31
N ASP A 356 14.50 29.86 17.46
CA ASP A 356 15.24 29.45 18.65
C ASP A 356 16.38 28.50 18.26
N ALA A 357 17.13 27.97 19.23
CA ALA A 357 18.28 27.09 18.99
C ALA A 357 17.90 25.72 18.37
N VAL A 358 16.61 25.38 18.30
CA VAL A 358 16.06 24.14 17.72
C VAL A 358 15.31 24.46 16.43
N SER A 359 14.31 25.35 16.49
CA SER A 359 13.59 25.86 15.32
C SER A 359 14.31 27.09 14.76
N THR A 360 15.41 26.86 14.04
CA THR A 360 16.30 27.92 13.53
C THR A 360 15.75 28.72 12.34
N LYS A 361 14.54 28.40 11.86
CA LYS A 361 13.83 29.11 10.78
C LYS A 361 12.38 29.42 11.19
N PRO A 362 11.80 30.55 10.72
CA PRO A 362 10.38 30.82 10.85
C PRO A 362 9.49 29.74 10.24
N VAL A 363 8.28 29.57 10.76
CA VAL A 363 7.22 28.80 10.08
C VAL A 363 6.52 29.74 9.10
N THR A 364 6.59 29.43 7.81
CA THR A 364 5.98 30.23 6.73
C THR A 364 5.06 29.43 5.82
N ASP A 365 5.12 28.11 5.88
CA ASP A 365 4.35 27.16 5.06
C ASP A 365 4.40 25.74 5.68
N ARG A 366 3.79 24.77 5.00
CA ARG A 366 3.78 23.37 5.42
C ARG A 366 5.18 22.72 5.50
N ALA A 367 6.14 23.13 4.67
CA ALA A 367 7.47 22.52 4.67
C ALA A 367 8.26 22.96 5.91
N SER A 368 8.31 24.28 6.15
CA SER A 368 8.86 24.87 7.36
C SER A 368 8.13 24.43 8.64
N ALA A 369 6.83 24.14 8.58
CA ALA A 369 6.08 23.55 9.69
C ALA A 369 6.54 22.10 10.02
N ILE A 370 6.82 21.28 9.00
CA ILE A 370 7.37 19.92 9.18
C ILE A 370 8.81 19.99 9.73
N ASP A 371 9.64 20.88 9.20
CA ASP A 371 11.00 21.12 9.71
C ASP A 371 10.98 21.50 11.21
N ALA A 372 10.15 22.49 11.58
CA ALA A 372 10.03 22.98 12.96
C ALA A 372 9.49 21.92 13.94
N TYR A 373 8.48 21.13 13.55
CA TYR A 373 8.00 20.02 14.37
C TYR A 373 9.08 18.95 14.51
N THR A 374 9.75 18.56 13.41
CA THR A 374 10.78 17.51 13.40
C THR A 374 11.98 17.87 14.26
N ALA A 375 12.45 19.12 14.23
CA ALA A 375 13.51 19.60 15.12
C ALA A 375 13.09 19.53 16.60
N ARG A 376 11.82 19.88 16.91
CA ARG A 376 11.23 19.78 18.25
C ARG A 376 10.88 18.35 18.69
N MET A 377 11.08 17.32 17.86
CA MET A 377 10.98 15.92 18.30
C MET A 377 12.20 15.47 19.12
N SER A 378 13.36 16.07 18.89
CA SER A 378 14.63 15.74 19.56
C SER A 378 15.30 16.90 20.29
N TYR A 379 14.83 18.15 20.15
CA TYR A 379 15.43 19.34 20.80
C TYR A 379 16.95 19.49 20.62
N GLY A 380 17.49 18.95 19.53
CA GLY A 380 18.93 18.92 19.25
C GLY A 380 19.75 17.98 20.14
N PHE A 381 19.13 17.12 20.96
CA PHE A 381 19.85 16.12 21.75
C PHE A 381 20.68 15.21 20.83
N ALA A 382 21.92 14.92 21.24
CA ALA A 382 22.79 14.01 20.50
C ALA A 382 22.21 12.59 20.47
N GLN A 383 22.04 12.05 19.27
CA GLN A 383 21.62 10.67 19.02
C GLN A 383 22.67 9.68 19.53
N ASP A 384 22.23 8.59 20.17
CA ASP A 384 23.09 7.46 20.48
C ASP A 384 23.35 6.65 19.19
N ALA A 385 24.53 6.81 18.61
CA ALA A 385 24.95 6.12 17.39
C ALA A 385 24.99 4.58 17.51
N ALA A 386 25.03 4.01 18.73
CA ALA A 386 24.89 2.57 18.93
C ALA A 386 23.42 2.09 18.94
N LYS A 387 22.46 3.04 18.94
CA LYS A 387 21.01 2.81 18.91
C LYS A 387 20.31 3.45 17.70
N ALA A 388 21.02 4.12 16.80
CA ALA A 388 20.49 4.65 15.53
C ALA A 388 20.16 3.52 14.54
N GLY A 389 19.30 3.79 13.55
CA GLY A 389 18.98 2.87 12.46
C GLY A 389 18.19 1.61 12.87
N GLN A 390 17.50 1.62 14.01
CA GLN A 390 16.60 0.53 14.38
C GLN A 390 15.36 0.51 13.49
N ALA A 391 14.73 -0.67 13.37
CA ALA A 391 13.44 -0.78 12.72
C ALA A 391 12.38 0.12 13.39
N ALA A 392 11.46 0.65 12.58
CA ALA A 392 10.34 1.48 13.02
C ALA A 392 9.46 0.76 14.06
N VAL A 393 8.97 1.50 15.05
CA VAL A 393 8.16 0.97 16.15
C VAL A 393 6.89 1.83 16.28
N VAL A 394 5.87 1.48 15.52
CA VAL A 394 4.55 2.11 15.65
C VAL A 394 3.82 1.52 16.86
N PRO A 395 3.43 2.32 17.89
CA PRO A 395 2.68 1.82 19.04
C PRO A 395 1.36 1.14 18.62
N GLN A 396 0.87 0.18 19.42
CA GLN A 396 -0.41 -0.46 19.14
C GLN A 396 -1.56 0.54 19.28
N GLY A 397 -2.46 0.57 18.29
CA GLY A 397 -3.58 1.52 18.24
C GLY A 397 -3.20 2.90 17.68
N ALA A 398 -1.92 3.21 17.46
CA ALA A 398 -1.50 4.52 16.95
C ALA A 398 -2.00 4.78 15.52
N GLU A 399 -2.28 3.71 14.76
CA GLU A 399 -3.08 3.74 13.53
C GLU A 399 -4.38 4.56 13.66
N ASN A 400 -5.01 4.56 14.83
CA ASN A 400 -6.27 5.25 15.04
C ASN A 400 -6.11 6.78 14.98
N LEU A 401 -4.92 7.32 15.26
CA LEU A 401 -4.58 8.75 15.09
C LEU A 401 -4.74 9.24 13.65
N LEU A 402 -4.76 8.33 12.67
CA LEU A 402 -4.88 8.63 11.24
C LEU A 402 -6.26 8.28 10.65
N LEU A 403 -7.25 7.87 11.44
CA LEU A 403 -8.57 7.41 10.97
C LEU A 403 -9.27 8.38 10.00
N THR A 404 -9.28 9.68 10.33
CA THR A 404 -9.97 10.72 9.53
C THR A 404 -9.11 11.27 8.40
N ALA A 405 -7.78 11.17 8.51
CA ALA A 405 -6.84 11.54 7.45
C ALA A 405 -6.79 10.48 6.34
N PHE A 406 -6.96 9.20 6.70
CA PHE A 406 -6.85 8.06 5.82
C PHE A 406 -7.95 7.01 6.08
N PRO A 407 -9.24 7.34 5.85
CA PRO A 407 -10.36 6.46 6.15
C PRO A 407 -10.39 5.20 5.26
N ASP A 408 -9.99 5.33 3.99
CA ASP A 408 -9.97 4.23 3.01
C ASP A 408 -8.84 3.21 3.20
N LEU A 409 -7.92 3.43 4.15
CA LEU A 409 -6.81 2.52 4.44
C LEU A 409 -7.20 1.46 5.46
N SER A 410 -6.51 0.32 5.43
CA SER A 410 -6.52 -0.63 6.55
C SER A 410 -5.63 -0.14 7.70
N ASP A 411 -5.80 -0.72 8.89
CA ASP A 411 -4.95 -0.40 10.05
C ASP A 411 -3.48 -0.70 9.76
N ALA A 412 -3.18 -1.82 9.10
CA ALA A 412 -1.83 -2.16 8.66
C ALA A 412 -1.23 -1.09 7.73
N GLN A 413 -2.03 -0.51 6.83
CA GLN A 413 -1.60 0.58 5.94
C GLN A 413 -1.43 1.90 6.69
N ARG A 414 -2.30 2.23 7.67
CA ARG A 414 -2.08 3.39 8.57
C ARG A 414 -0.81 3.23 9.41
N ARG A 415 -0.50 2.03 9.90
CA ARG A 415 0.79 1.73 10.56
C ARG A 415 1.97 1.85 9.59
N GLN A 416 1.86 1.46 8.32
CA GLN A 416 2.91 1.71 7.31
C GLN A 416 3.16 3.21 7.08
N VAL A 417 2.11 4.04 7.07
CA VAL A 417 2.25 5.52 6.96
C VAL A 417 2.99 6.09 8.16
N LEU A 418 2.66 5.66 9.38
CA LEU A 418 3.36 6.06 10.61
C LEU A 418 4.83 5.60 10.61
N ALA A 419 5.08 4.33 10.31
CA ALA A 419 6.43 3.75 10.29
C ALA A 419 7.38 4.47 9.31
N ALA A 420 6.88 4.88 8.14
CA ALA A 420 7.65 5.68 7.19
C ALA A 420 7.70 7.18 7.54
N SER A 421 6.81 7.66 8.41
CA SER A 421 6.88 9.02 8.94
C SER A 421 7.90 9.16 10.08
N GLU A 422 8.15 8.10 10.86
CA GLU A 422 9.01 8.10 12.06
C GLU A 422 10.35 8.85 11.92
N SER A 423 10.81 9.43 13.04
CA SER A 423 12.22 9.84 13.22
C SER A 423 13.09 8.64 13.55
N ASP A 424 14.38 8.73 13.21
CA ASP A 424 15.36 7.69 13.55
C ASP A 424 15.51 7.48 15.07
N SER A 425 15.99 6.31 15.47
CA SER A 425 16.04 5.81 16.84
C SER A 425 17.24 6.32 17.65
N GLY A 426 17.24 6.08 18.97
CA GLY A 426 18.38 6.37 19.84
C GLY A 426 18.45 7.81 20.38
N TYR A 427 17.38 8.58 20.27
CA TYR A 427 17.21 9.85 20.99
C TYR A 427 16.73 9.63 22.44
N PRO A 428 16.80 10.63 23.33
CA PRO A 428 16.28 10.49 24.70
C PRO A 428 14.80 10.13 24.76
N LEU A 429 14.42 9.34 25.77
CA LEU A 429 13.08 8.74 26.00
C LEU A 429 12.63 7.68 24.98
N ASP A 430 13.34 7.46 23.86
CA ASP A 430 13.00 6.47 22.84
C ASP A 430 12.71 5.08 23.44
N ALA A 431 13.62 4.56 24.26
CA ALA A 431 13.62 3.16 24.69
C ALA A 431 12.46 2.78 25.63
N SER A 432 11.88 3.72 26.39
CA SER A 432 10.68 3.47 27.20
C SER A 432 9.39 3.89 26.50
N SER A 433 9.45 4.77 25.51
CA SER A 433 8.28 5.39 24.86
C SER A 433 7.39 4.43 24.05
N GLN A 434 7.78 3.14 23.91
CA GLN A 434 7.09 2.15 23.07
C GLN A 434 6.92 2.58 21.59
N GLY A 435 7.68 3.59 21.13
CA GLY A 435 7.57 4.17 19.79
C GLY A 435 7.02 5.60 19.73
N TYR A 436 6.33 6.10 20.77
CA TYR A 436 5.74 7.45 20.76
C TYR A 436 6.79 8.56 20.59
N GLN A 437 8.03 8.36 21.05
CA GLN A 437 9.11 9.32 20.79
C GLN A 437 9.38 9.48 19.29
N ARG A 438 9.20 8.43 18.47
CA ARG A 438 9.51 8.43 17.04
C ARG A 438 8.40 8.95 16.15
N LEU A 439 7.15 9.01 16.62
CA LEU A 439 6.00 9.37 15.77
C LEU A 439 6.09 10.81 15.25
N ASN A 440 6.35 10.96 13.95
CA ASN A 440 6.33 12.28 13.30
C ASN A 440 4.95 12.56 12.71
N LEU A 441 4.03 13.06 13.54
CA LEU A 441 2.65 13.32 13.12
C LEU A 441 2.57 14.47 12.09
N ALA A 442 3.44 15.48 12.18
CA ALA A 442 3.48 16.58 11.19
C ALA A 442 3.76 16.04 9.78
N LYS A 443 4.73 15.13 9.66
CA LYS A 443 5.06 14.40 8.42
C LYS A 443 3.91 13.46 8.02
N ALA A 444 3.32 12.70 8.95
CA ALA A 444 2.21 11.79 8.65
C ALA A 444 0.96 12.49 8.07
N PHE A 445 0.52 13.63 8.62
CA PHE A 445 -0.59 14.43 8.09
C PHE A 445 -0.28 15.14 6.76
N SER A 446 0.95 15.01 6.24
CA SER A 446 1.36 15.46 4.90
C SER A 446 1.54 14.32 3.89
N ALA A 447 1.13 13.10 4.24
CA ALA A 447 1.31 11.93 3.40
C ALA A 447 0.36 11.87 2.20
N LYS A 448 0.89 11.49 1.04
CA LYS A 448 0.13 10.94 -0.08
C LYS A 448 0.47 9.47 -0.23
N VAL A 449 -0.55 8.63 -0.16
CA VAL A 449 -0.50 7.18 -0.30
C VAL A 449 -0.98 6.81 -1.70
N VAL A 450 -0.19 5.98 -2.40
CA VAL A 450 -0.56 5.39 -3.69
C VAL A 450 -0.72 3.90 -3.49
N LEU A 451 -1.94 3.40 -3.67
CA LEU A 451 -2.30 1.98 -3.53
C LEU A 451 -2.26 1.24 -4.87
N SER A 452 -2.04 -0.06 -4.81
CA SER A 452 -2.32 -1.02 -5.88
C SER A 452 -3.80 -1.01 -6.28
N ALA A 453 -4.11 -1.50 -7.49
CA ALA A 453 -5.47 -1.45 -8.06
C ALA A 453 -6.53 -2.21 -7.22
N ASP A 454 -6.10 -3.26 -6.52
CA ASP A 454 -6.88 -4.06 -5.56
C ASP A 454 -6.97 -3.42 -4.15
N LYS A 455 -6.36 -2.24 -3.96
CA LYS A 455 -6.19 -1.51 -2.69
C LYS A 455 -5.40 -2.25 -1.59
N SER A 456 -4.78 -3.40 -1.87
CA SER A 456 -4.11 -4.22 -0.84
C SER A 456 -2.79 -3.62 -0.35
N THR A 457 -2.04 -2.97 -1.25
CA THR A 457 -0.61 -2.69 -1.06
C THR A 457 -0.31 -1.21 -1.30
N ILE A 458 0.49 -0.58 -0.42
CA ILE A 458 1.06 0.75 -0.69
C ILE A 458 2.20 0.59 -1.71
N LEU A 459 2.00 1.10 -2.92
CA LEU A 459 2.98 1.10 -4.00
C LEU A 459 3.96 2.28 -3.92
N SER A 460 3.51 3.43 -3.42
CA SER A 460 4.41 4.51 -3.01
C SER A 460 3.79 5.41 -1.94
N LEU A 461 4.68 6.06 -1.19
CA LEU A 461 4.36 6.96 -0.09
C LEU A 461 5.26 8.19 -0.18
N THR A 462 4.67 9.38 -0.15
CA THR A 462 5.39 10.66 -0.21
C THR A 462 4.87 11.61 0.84
N PHE A 463 5.71 12.52 1.32
CA PHE A 463 5.39 13.49 2.37
C PHE A 463 5.51 14.94 1.85
N GLY A 464 5.05 15.92 2.63
CA GLY A 464 4.99 17.33 2.23
C GLY A 464 3.78 17.70 1.35
N ASN A 465 2.80 16.80 1.20
CA ASN A 465 1.62 17.05 0.38
C ASN A 465 0.63 18.03 1.06
N LYS A 466 -0.16 18.72 0.23
CA LYS A 466 -1.12 19.78 0.61
C LYS A 466 -2.27 19.33 1.53
N ALA A 467 -2.53 18.02 1.61
CA ALA A 467 -3.47 17.38 2.52
C ALA A 467 -3.13 15.87 2.57
N PRO A 468 -3.61 15.12 3.57
CA PRO A 468 -3.72 13.67 3.49
C PRO A 468 -4.47 13.25 2.21
N LEU A 469 -3.91 12.32 1.45
CA LEU A 469 -4.48 11.86 0.19
C LEU A 469 -4.19 10.38 -0.07
N THR A 470 -5.24 9.57 -0.25
CA THR A 470 -5.13 8.23 -0.84
C THR A 470 -5.46 8.30 -2.33
N THR A 471 -4.66 7.62 -3.15
CA THR A 471 -4.89 7.44 -4.59
C THR A 471 -4.70 5.96 -4.96
N VAL A 472 -5.48 5.45 -5.90
CA VAL A 472 -5.38 4.06 -6.39
C VAL A 472 -4.83 4.08 -7.81
N VAL A 473 -3.86 3.22 -8.11
CA VAL A 473 -3.31 3.07 -9.47
C VAL A 473 -4.35 2.44 -10.38
N ASN A 474 -4.72 3.13 -11.47
CA ASN A 474 -5.48 2.52 -12.55
C ASN A 474 -4.56 1.58 -13.34
N SER A 475 -5.04 0.44 -13.81
CA SER A 475 -4.20 -0.56 -14.51
C SER A 475 -3.52 -0.02 -15.78
N GLY A 476 -4.08 1.00 -16.44
CA GLY A 476 -3.44 1.72 -17.54
C GLY A 476 -2.17 2.50 -17.15
N ASP A 477 -2.12 3.02 -15.92
CA ASP A 477 -0.94 3.73 -15.39
C ASP A 477 0.15 2.73 -14.98
N GLY A 478 -0.24 1.54 -14.50
CA GLY A 478 0.66 0.42 -14.24
C GLY A 478 1.39 -0.05 -15.52
N VAL A 479 0.64 -0.33 -16.59
CA VAL A 479 1.21 -0.68 -17.90
C VAL A 479 2.13 0.42 -18.43
N THR A 480 1.76 1.70 -18.29
CA THR A 480 2.61 2.82 -18.70
C THR A 480 3.92 2.86 -17.89
N SER A 481 3.86 2.63 -16.57
CA SER A 481 5.03 2.63 -15.70
C SER A 481 6.04 1.53 -16.07
N LEU A 482 5.55 0.31 -16.35
CA LEU A 482 6.38 -0.85 -16.73
C LEU A 482 7.13 -0.67 -18.07
N LEU A 483 6.71 0.27 -18.90
CA LEU A 483 7.25 0.52 -20.24
C LEU A 483 8.05 1.84 -20.33
N THR A 484 8.36 2.46 -19.19
CA THR A 484 9.05 3.76 -19.11
C THR A 484 10.39 3.79 -19.86
N ASP A 485 11.12 2.68 -19.95
CA ASP A 485 12.37 2.56 -20.72
C ASP A 485 12.17 2.79 -22.23
N PHE A 486 10.94 2.75 -22.76
CA PHE A 486 10.71 3.13 -24.16
C PHE A 486 11.15 4.58 -24.47
N ASN A 487 11.16 5.46 -23.46
CA ASN A 487 11.70 6.82 -23.56
C ASN A 487 13.21 6.90 -23.85
N THR A 488 13.93 5.79 -23.64
CA THR A 488 15.36 5.64 -24.00
C THR A 488 15.51 5.55 -25.53
N TYR A 489 14.57 4.90 -26.22
CA TYR A 489 14.58 4.68 -27.68
C TYR A 489 13.86 5.80 -28.45
N TRP A 490 12.71 6.24 -27.93
CA TRP A 490 11.78 7.15 -28.61
C TRP A 490 11.17 8.19 -27.67
N LYS A 491 11.03 9.44 -28.13
CA LYS A 491 10.37 10.52 -27.36
C LYS A 491 9.20 11.11 -28.15
N ALA A 492 8.01 11.09 -27.55
CA ALA A 492 6.80 11.68 -28.13
C ALA A 492 7.02 13.16 -28.52
N GLY A 493 6.58 13.55 -29.72
CA GLY A 493 6.77 14.89 -30.26
C GLY A 493 8.21 15.26 -30.66
N VAL A 494 9.19 14.38 -30.47
CA VAL A 494 10.61 14.61 -30.81
C VAL A 494 11.13 13.58 -31.81
N GLY A 495 10.81 12.29 -31.61
CA GLY A 495 11.26 11.18 -32.45
C GLY A 495 12.33 10.29 -31.80
N VAL A 496 13.23 9.76 -32.63
CA VAL A 496 14.29 8.80 -32.29
C VAL A 496 15.40 9.50 -31.48
N THR A 497 15.88 8.84 -30.43
CA THR A 497 17.01 9.36 -29.61
C THR A 497 18.37 9.03 -30.23
N ASP A 498 19.40 9.79 -29.86
CA ASP A 498 20.79 9.45 -30.23
C ASP A 498 21.33 8.24 -29.46
N ALA A 499 20.82 8.01 -28.24
CA ALA A 499 21.33 6.99 -27.32
C ALA A 499 21.09 5.54 -27.79
N SER A 500 20.16 5.30 -28.71
CA SER A 500 19.76 3.93 -29.07
C SER A 500 19.24 3.76 -30.50
N LYS A 501 19.73 4.56 -31.46
CA LYS A 501 19.38 4.44 -32.89
C LYS A 501 19.48 3.01 -33.45
N ALA A 502 20.43 2.21 -32.96
CA ALA A 502 20.60 0.82 -33.39
C ALA A 502 19.39 -0.09 -33.04
N VAL A 503 18.70 0.18 -31.92
CA VAL A 503 17.53 -0.60 -31.49
C VAL A 503 16.37 -0.36 -32.44
N LEU A 504 16.01 0.90 -32.71
CA LEU A 504 14.92 1.22 -33.64
C LEU A 504 15.28 0.91 -35.10
N LYS A 505 16.57 0.85 -35.47
CA LYS A 505 17.00 0.31 -36.77
C LYS A 505 16.67 -1.19 -36.91
N HIS A 506 16.93 -1.99 -35.86
CA HIS A 506 16.56 -3.42 -35.85
C HIS A 506 15.03 -3.61 -35.83
N ASP A 507 14.32 -2.80 -35.03
CA ASP A 507 12.85 -2.77 -34.97
C ASP A 507 12.24 -2.47 -36.35
N ASP A 508 12.81 -1.53 -37.11
CA ASP A 508 12.45 -1.20 -38.50
C ASP A 508 12.72 -2.36 -39.47
N GLU A 509 13.97 -2.84 -39.54
CA GLU A 509 14.43 -3.82 -40.54
C GLU A 509 13.73 -5.19 -40.36
N LEU A 510 13.54 -5.61 -39.11
CA LEU A 510 12.81 -6.83 -38.79
C LEU A 510 11.31 -6.71 -39.08
N THR A 511 10.73 -5.50 -38.94
CA THR A 511 9.33 -5.23 -39.31
C THR A 511 9.12 -5.35 -40.82
N GLU A 512 10.01 -4.77 -41.63
CA GLU A 512 9.98 -4.93 -43.09
C GLU A 512 10.14 -6.40 -43.48
N SER A 513 11.19 -7.08 -42.99
CA SER A 513 11.46 -8.48 -43.38
C SER A 513 10.30 -9.43 -43.06
N ILE A 514 9.73 -9.36 -41.85
CA ILE A 514 8.59 -10.21 -41.46
C ILE A 514 7.36 -9.93 -42.33
N ASN A 515 7.04 -8.66 -42.59
CA ASN A 515 5.89 -8.28 -43.40
C ASN A 515 6.06 -8.68 -44.89
N ASN A 516 7.17 -8.29 -45.54
CA ASN A 516 7.39 -8.57 -46.96
C ASN A 516 7.47 -10.09 -47.22
N LYS A 517 8.11 -10.85 -46.31
CA LYS A 517 8.19 -12.32 -46.40
C LYS A 517 6.81 -12.97 -46.33
N ALA A 518 6.01 -12.63 -45.31
CA ALA A 518 4.68 -13.19 -45.12
C ALA A 518 3.68 -12.74 -46.21
N PHE A 519 3.88 -11.57 -46.80
CA PHE A 519 3.12 -11.12 -47.97
C PHE A 519 3.45 -11.93 -49.23
N ALA A 520 4.73 -12.28 -49.43
CA ALA A 520 5.18 -13.10 -50.56
C ALA A 520 4.65 -14.55 -50.55
N GLU A 521 4.18 -15.06 -49.41
CA GLU A 521 3.44 -16.34 -49.33
C GLU A 521 2.04 -16.26 -49.97
N GLY A 522 1.52 -15.05 -50.19
CA GLY A 522 0.24 -14.79 -50.83
C GLY A 522 -0.98 -14.94 -49.91
N LYS A 523 -2.16 -14.80 -50.52
CA LYS A 523 -3.45 -14.64 -49.83
C LYS A 523 -3.89 -15.82 -48.94
N ASP A 524 -3.27 -16.99 -49.09
CA ASP A 524 -3.59 -18.21 -48.34
C ASP A 524 -2.46 -18.59 -47.34
N GLY A 525 -1.39 -17.78 -47.26
CA GLY A 525 -0.26 -17.94 -46.32
C GLY A 525 -0.47 -17.24 -44.97
N GLN A 526 0.62 -16.89 -44.28
CA GLN A 526 0.57 -16.33 -42.91
C GLN A 526 -0.30 -15.07 -42.80
N GLY A 527 -0.39 -14.26 -43.86
CA GLY A 527 -1.27 -13.09 -43.94
C GLY A 527 -2.75 -13.40 -43.66
N ALA A 528 -3.26 -14.56 -44.09
CA ALA A 528 -4.64 -14.97 -43.81
C ALA A 528 -4.87 -15.27 -42.31
N ARG A 529 -3.91 -15.96 -41.69
CA ARG A 529 -3.93 -16.24 -40.24
C ARG A 529 -3.82 -14.95 -39.42
N ALA A 530 -3.01 -14.00 -39.89
CA ALA A 530 -2.85 -12.71 -39.26
C ALA A 530 -4.13 -11.85 -39.30
N VAL A 531 -4.90 -11.91 -40.40
CA VAL A 531 -6.24 -11.32 -40.50
C VAL A 531 -7.22 -11.98 -39.51
N SER A 532 -7.21 -13.32 -39.39
CA SER A 532 -8.03 -14.03 -38.39
C SER A 532 -7.69 -13.61 -36.95
N ASP A 533 -6.40 -13.53 -36.61
CA ASP A 533 -5.92 -13.10 -35.30
C ASP A 533 -6.25 -11.64 -34.98
N ALA A 534 -6.44 -10.81 -36.01
CA ALA A 534 -6.78 -9.40 -35.82
C ALA A 534 -8.22 -9.17 -35.31
N GLN A 535 -9.13 -10.13 -35.45
CA GLN A 535 -10.54 -10.00 -35.04
C GLN A 535 -10.76 -9.88 -33.52
N MET A 536 -9.71 -10.02 -32.70
CA MET A 536 -9.80 -10.09 -31.23
C MET A 536 -10.84 -11.12 -30.75
N ASN A 537 -10.90 -12.27 -31.41
CA ASN A 537 -11.76 -13.38 -31.02
C ASN A 537 -10.89 -14.57 -30.57
N SER A 538 -10.63 -14.68 -29.27
CA SER A 538 -9.78 -15.73 -28.70
C SER A 538 -10.28 -17.16 -28.97
N THR A 539 -11.57 -17.36 -29.26
CA THR A 539 -12.10 -18.66 -29.68
C THR A 539 -11.63 -19.04 -31.09
N ASN A 540 -11.41 -18.06 -31.98
CA ASN A 540 -10.83 -18.26 -33.30
C ASN A 540 -9.29 -18.22 -33.28
N THR A 541 -8.69 -17.39 -32.41
CA THR A 541 -7.23 -17.21 -32.31
C THR A 541 -6.52 -18.35 -31.58
N LEU A 542 -7.12 -18.95 -30.53
CA LEU A 542 -6.38 -19.82 -29.60
C LEU A 542 -6.79 -21.29 -29.61
N TYR A 543 -7.85 -21.68 -30.33
CA TYR A 543 -8.33 -23.08 -30.28
C TYR A 543 -7.33 -24.07 -30.88
N ASP A 544 -6.54 -23.65 -31.89
CA ASP A 544 -5.53 -24.47 -32.55
C ASP A 544 -4.32 -24.78 -31.63
N ALA A 545 -4.08 -23.95 -30.61
CA ALA A 545 -3.10 -24.24 -29.55
C ALA A 545 -3.44 -25.49 -28.72
N LEU A 546 -4.69 -25.93 -28.72
CA LEU A 546 -5.14 -27.15 -28.02
C LEU A 546 -4.99 -28.41 -28.92
N GLY A 547 -4.39 -28.27 -30.11
CA GLY A 547 -4.31 -29.31 -31.12
C GLY A 547 -5.65 -29.60 -31.81
N PRO A 548 -5.66 -30.44 -32.87
CA PRO A 548 -6.84 -30.61 -33.73
C PRO A 548 -8.07 -31.17 -33.01
N VAL A 549 -7.88 -32.01 -31.98
CA VAL A 549 -8.96 -32.72 -31.28
C VAL A 549 -9.56 -31.86 -30.15
N LEU A 550 -8.76 -31.52 -29.13
CA LEU A 550 -9.26 -30.73 -27.99
C LEU A 550 -9.61 -29.29 -28.41
N GLY A 551 -8.90 -28.72 -29.39
CA GLY A 551 -9.25 -27.45 -30.02
C GLY A 551 -10.61 -27.47 -30.70
N SER A 552 -10.95 -28.57 -31.40
CA SER A 552 -12.28 -28.81 -31.97
C SER A 552 -13.36 -28.83 -30.88
N TYR A 553 -13.14 -29.51 -29.76
CA TYR A 553 -14.09 -29.56 -28.64
C TYR A 553 -14.28 -28.19 -27.99
N TYR A 554 -13.18 -27.51 -27.66
CA TYR A 554 -13.19 -26.17 -27.07
C TYR A 554 -13.94 -25.18 -27.96
N LYS A 555 -13.58 -25.07 -29.25
CA LYS A 555 -14.24 -24.14 -30.18
C LYS A 555 -15.73 -24.46 -30.34
N LYS A 556 -16.10 -25.71 -30.60
CA LYS A 556 -17.52 -26.11 -30.70
C LYS A 556 -18.33 -25.82 -29.44
N ALA A 557 -17.70 -25.89 -28.26
CA ALA A 557 -18.35 -25.60 -26.99
C ALA A 557 -18.48 -24.09 -26.71
N MET A 558 -17.44 -23.31 -27.01
CA MET A 558 -17.49 -21.84 -26.95
C MET A 558 -18.52 -21.27 -27.93
N ASP A 559 -18.46 -21.68 -29.21
CA ASP A 559 -19.39 -21.25 -30.27
C ASP A 559 -20.86 -21.62 -29.93
N ALA A 560 -21.08 -22.72 -29.21
CA ALA A 560 -22.40 -23.16 -28.75
C ALA A 560 -22.81 -22.64 -27.35
N GLY A 561 -22.03 -21.72 -26.75
CA GLY A 561 -22.33 -21.13 -25.44
C GLY A 561 -22.27 -22.11 -24.25
N LYS A 562 -21.63 -23.28 -24.41
CA LYS A 562 -21.55 -24.36 -23.40
C LYS A 562 -20.44 -24.18 -22.37
N LEU A 563 -19.67 -23.11 -22.47
CA LEU A 563 -18.58 -22.76 -21.55
C LEU A 563 -18.77 -21.34 -20.96
N PRO A 564 -19.90 -21.05 -20.29
CA PRO A 564 -20.22 -19.71 -19.81
C PRO A 564 -19.25 -19.18 -18.75
N LYS A 565 -18.75 -20.00 -17.81
CA LYS A 565 -17.78 -19.57 -16.80
C LYS A 565 -16.43 -19.27 -17.45
N THR A 566 -16.00 -20.11 -18.39
CA THR A 566 -14.79 -19.92 -19.19
C THR A 566 -14.86 -18.62 -20.00
N ALA A 567 -15.97 -18.39 -20.69
CA ALA A 567 -16.20 -17.17 -21.46
C ALA A 567 -16.24 -15.92 -20.56
N GLN A 568 -16.90 -15.99 -19.40
CA GLN A 568 -16.93 -14.91 -18.41
C GLN A 568 -15.54 -14.59 -17.85
N TYR A 569 -14.79 -15.63 -17.47
CA TYR A 569 -13.43 -15.48 -16.92
C TYR A 569 -12.48 -14.86 -17.94
N LEU A 570 -12.45 -15.37 -19.18
CA LEU A 570 -11.64 -14.76 -20.24
C LEU A 570 -12.09 -13.32 -20.53
N ALA A 571 -13.40 -13.04 -20.62
CA ALA A 571 -13.90 -11.67 -20.79
C ALA A 571 -13.58 -10.72 -19.61
N ALA A 572 -13.22 -11.24 -18.44
CA ALA A 572 -12.64 -10.48 -17.33
C ALA A 572 -11.12 -10.30 -17.51
N MET A 573 -10.39 -11.35 -17.89
CA MET A 573 -8.94 -11.29 -18.13
C MET A 573 -8.57 -10.30 -19.25
N ASN A 574 -9.34 -10.25 -20.34
CA ASN A 574 -9.23 -9.20 -21.37
C ASN A 574 -9.14 -7.78 -20.78
N LYS A 575 -9.99 -7.49 -19.78
CA LYS A 575 -10.11 -6.17 -19.14
C LYS A 575 -9.04 -5.88 -18.09
N SER A 576 -8.16 -6.85 -17.78
CA SER A 576 -7.15 -6.70 -16.71
C SER A 576 -6.03 -5.71 -17.05
N ALA A 577 -5.73 -5.52 -18.34
CA ALA A 577 -4.74 -4.58 -18.84
C ALA A 577 -5.35 -3.59 -19.83
N SER A 578 -4.75 -2.39 -19.93
CA SER A 578 -5.12 -1.39 -20.93
C SER A 578 -3.89 -0.64 -21.42
N THR A 579 -3.78 -0.46 -22.73
CA THR A 579 -2.66 0.24 -23.38
C THR A 579 -2.94 1.72 -23.65
N SER A 580 -4.15 2.22 -23.37
CA SER A 580 -4.59 3.56 -23.77
C SER A 580 -3.70 4.69 -23.25
N ASN A 581 -3.33 4.64 -21.96
CA ASN A 581 -2.51 5.68 -21.33
C ASN A 581 -1.10 5.66 -21.93
N ALA A 582 -0.48 4.48 -22.02
CA ALA A 582 0.82 4.28 -22.66
C ALA A 582 0.84 4.78 -24.12
N LYS A 583 -0.17 4.45 -24.93
CA LYS A 583 -0.29 4.94 -26.31
C LYS A 583 -0.36 6.47 -26.39
N ALA A 584 -1.08 7.11 -25.47
CA ALA A 584 -1.15 8.57 -25.37
C ALA A 584 0.15 9.20 -24.84
N THR A 585 0.92 8.48 -24.03
CA THR A 585 2.25 8.90 -23.54
C THR A 585 3.33 8.82 -24.62
N TYR A 586 3.45 7.70 -25.34
CA TYR A 586 4.59 7.45 -26.23
C TYR A 586 4.36 7.90 -27.68
N GLN A 587 3.13 7.83 -28.19
CA GLN A 587 2.72 8.34 -29.51
C GLN A 587 3.64 7.90 -30.69
N HIS A 588 4.17 6.67 -30.64
CA HIS A 588 5.03 6.10 -31.69
C HIS A 588 4.24 5.93 -33.01
N PRO A 589 4.68 6.45 -34.17
CA PRO A 589 4.01 6.26 -35.45
C PRO A 589 4.11 4.80 -35.93
N ARG A 590 3.10 4.32 -36.65
CA ARG A 590 3.04 2.94 -37.17
C ARG A 590 4.03 2.71 -38.34
N PRO A 591 4.35 1.46 -38.69
CA PRO A 591 5.32 1.16 -39.76
C PRO A 591 4.93 1.71 -41.14
N TYR A 592 3.63 1.65 -41.49
CA TYR A 592 3.10 1.88 -42.84
C TYR A 592 2.74 3.34 -43.19
N ILE A 593 3.03 4.31 -42.34
CA ILE A 593 2.66 5.73 -42.51
C ILE A 593 3.90 6.62 -42.66
N ASP A 594 3.72 7.88 -43.05
CA ASP A 594 4.79 8.88 -42.92
C ASP A 594 5.09 9.11 -41.43
N ARG A 595 6.20 8.54 -40.98
CA ARG A 595 6.65 8.61 -39.58
C ARG A 595 7.36 9.92 -39.27
N GLN A 596 7.83 10.62 -40.30
CA GLN A 596 8.47 11.92 -40.13
C GLN A 596 7.44 13.02 -39.91
N ASN A 597 6.28 12.98 -40.57
CA ASN A 597 5.24 14.01 -40.47
C ASN A 597 3.97 13.53 -39.76
N TYR A 598 4.16 12.79 -38.66
CA TYR A 598 3.09 12.14 -37.91
C TYR A 598 2.21 13.15 -37.13
N VAL A 599 0.89 13.09 -37.36
CA VAL A 599 -0.16 13.93 -36.71
C VAL A 599 0.23 15.42 -36.64
N GLY A 600 0.73 15.97 -37.74
CA GLY A 600 1.10 17.39 -37.85
C GLY A 600 2.39 17.79 -37.12
N THR A 601 3.15 16.84 -36.58
CA THR A 601 4.46 17.08 -35.97
C THR A 601 5.57 16.53 -36.85
N THR A 602 6.60 17.34 -37.14
CA THR A 602 7.81 16.85 -37.82
C THR A 602 8.77 16.24 -36.80
N LEU A 603 8.98 14.93 -36.86
CA LEU A 603 9.76 14.13 -35.92
C LEU A 603 11.17 13.87 -36.46
N ASN A 604 12.17 13.90 -35.59
CA ASN A 604 13.53 13.51 -35.93
C ASN A 604 13.63 11.97 -35.95
N LEU A 605 13.72 11.38 -37.13
CA LEU A 605 13.96 9.94 -37.27
C LEU A 605 15.44 9.55 -37.17
N ASN A 606 16.33 10.49 -36.88
CA ASN A 606 17.78 10.29 -36.73
C ASN A 606 18.42 9.52 -37.90
N GLY A 607 17.92 9.72 -39.13
CA GLY A 607 18.38 9.00 -40.32
C GLY A 607 17.92 7.53 -40.43
N LEU A 608 16.85 7.14 -39.73
CA LEU A 608 16.02 5.99 -40.11
C LEU A 608 15.05 6.38 -41.25
N LYS A 609 14.41 5.39 -41.88
CA LYS A 609 13.50 5.58 -43.02
C LYS A 609 12.25 6.41 -42.65
N GLN A 610 11.86 7.35 -43.51
CA GLN A 610 10.63 8.15 -43.34
C GLN A 610 9.37 7.30 -43.28
N THR A 611 9.28 6.31 -44.18
CA THR A 611 8.19 5.32 -44.28
C THR A 611 8.85 3.97 -44.49
N LEU A 612 8.36 2.91 -43.86
CA LEU A 612 8.86 1.55 -44.10
C LEU A 612 8.20 0.92 -45.32
N THR A 613 8.88 -0.07 -45.91
CA THR A 613 8.51 -0.75 -47.16
C THR A 613 7.41 -1.79 -46.89
N ILE A 614 6.27 -1.36 -46.36
CA ILE A 614 5.21 -2.24 -45.87
C ILE A 614 4.26 -2.64 -47.00
N ASP A 615 4.23 -3.94 -47.32
CA ASP A 615 3.20 -4.55 -48.15
C ASP A 615 1.91 -4.73 -47.34
N LYS A 616 0.88 -3.97 -47.69
CA LYS A 616 -0.43 -4.02 -47.02
C LYS A 616 -1.19 -5.29 -47.40
N VAL A 617 -1.60 -6.08 -46.41
CA VAL A 617 -2.45 -7.26 -46.60
C VAL A 617 -3.85 -6.81 -47.04
N PRO A 618 -4.35 -7.13 -48.26
CA PRO A 618 -5.56 -6.51 -48.81
C PRO A 618 -6.82 -6.74 -47.97
N ALA A 619 -6.95 -7.93 -47.36
CA ALA A 619 -8.06 -8.27 -46.47
C ALA A 619 -8.03 -7.52 -45.11
N TYR A 620 -7.02 -6.69 -44.85
CA TYR A 620 -7.00 -5.74 -43.73
C TYR A 620 -7.40 -4.31 -44.15
N SER A 621 -7.54 -4.04 -45.45
CA SER A 621 -8.22 -2.84 -45.99
C SER A 621 -9.70 -3.06 -46.32
N ASP A 622 -10.18 -4.30 -46.25
CA ASP A 622 -11.60 -4.69 -46.33
C ASP A 622 -11.92 -5.62 -45.14
N PHE A 623 -11.58 -5.16 -43.94
CA PHE A 623 -11.50 -5.99 -42.75
C PHE A 623 -12.87 -6.26 -42.12
N ASN A 624 -13.18 -7.54 -41.91
CA ASN A 624 -14.40 -7.98 -41.24
C ASN A 624 -14.10 -8.40 -39.79
N TRP A 625 -14.64 -7.64 -38.83
CA TRP A 625 -14.52 -7.88 -37.38
C TRP A 625 -15.20 -9.16 -36.89
N GLY A 626 -16.10 -9.77 -37.68
CA GLY A 626 -16.79 -11.01 -37.34
C GLY A 626 -17.96 -10.85 -36.35
N ASP A 627 -18.28 -9.61 -35.95
CA ASP A 627 -19.35 -9.25 -35.01
C ASP A 627 -20.67 -8.86 -35.70
N GLY A 628 -20.70 -8.82 -37.04
CA GLY A 628 -21.84 -8.35 -37.83
C GLY A 628 -21.82 -6.85 -38.15
N SER A 629 -20.75 -6.14 -37.83
CA SER A 629 -20.47 -4.81 -38.38
C SER A 629 -20.16 -4.85 -39.89
N ALA A 630 -20.15 -3.68 -40.53
CA ALA A 630 -19.69 -3.56 -41.91
C ALA A 630 -18.15 -3.57 -41.96
N ASN A 631 -17.58 -4.05 -43.08
CA ASN A 631 -16.13 -4.06 -43.28
C ASN A 631 -15.52 -2.65 -43.20
N VAL A 632 -14.27 -2.56 -42.75
CA VAL A 632 -13.51 -1.30 -42.56
C VAL A 632 -12.08 -1.38 -43.12
N ASP A 633 -11.51 -0.24 -43.51
CA ASP A 633 -10.06 -0.15 -43.78
C ASP A 633 -9.32 0.12 -42.46
N GLU A 634 -8.83 -0.94 -41.83
CA GLU A 634 -8.09 -0.82 -40.57
C GLU A 634 -6.80 -0.02 -40.71
N TYR A 635 -6.18 0.03 -41.90
CA TYR A 635 -5.02 0.89 -42.10
C TYR A 635 -5.40 2.38 -42.06
N ALA A 636 -6.63 2.75 -42.44
CA ALA A 636 -7.14 4.11 -42.29
C ALA A 636 -7.55 4.40 -40.84
N ASP A 637 -8.30 3.50 -40.20
CA ASP A 637 -8.80 3.68 -38.82
C ASP A 637 -7.65 3.75 -37.79
N LEU A 638 -6.55 3.03 -38.03
CA LEU A 638 -5.36 3.03 -37.17
C LEU A 638 -4.36 4.18 -37.48
N TYR A 639 -4.58 5.00 -38.52
CA TYR A 639 -3.61 6.00 -39.00
C TYR A 639 -3.17 7.01 -37.93
N ASN A 640 -4.12 7.52 -37.13
CA ASN A 640 -3.85 8.47 -36.03
C ASN A 640 -3.66 7.78 -34.66
N SER A 641 -3.52 6.45 -34.63
CA SER A 641 -3.43 5.64 -33.41
C SER A 641 -1.99 5.24 -33.14
N GLY A 642 -1.41 5.71 -32.03
CA GLY A 642 -0.04 5.37 -31.63
C GLY A 642 0.22 3.86 -31.56
N SER A 643 1.36 3.42 -32.07
CA SER A 643 1.78 2.02 -32.22
C SER A 643 2.14 1.39 -30.86
N PHE A 644 3.06 2.00 -30.12
CA PHE A 644 3.59 1.43 -28.88
C PHE A 644 2.68 1.65 -27.65
N PRO A 645 2.46 0.63 -26.79
CA PRO A 645 2.61 -0.80 -27.03
C PRO A 645 1.41 -1.38 -27.81
N SER A 646 1.54 -2.58 -28.37
CA SER A 646 0.48 -3.20 -29.19
C SER A 646 -0.71 -3.67 -28.34
N GLY A 647 -1.81 -2.93 -28.37
CA GLY A 647 -3.06 -3.31 -27.67
C GLY A 647 -3.67 -4.62 -28.17
N HIS A 648 -3.51 -4.96 -29.45
CA HIS A 648 -3.91 -6.26 -30.00
C HIS A 648 -3.04 -7.40 -29.46
N THR A 649 -1.74 -7.16 -29.26
CA THR A 649 -0.87 -8.12 -28.57
C THR A 649 -1.25 -8.24 -27.09
N THR A 650 -1.56 -7.13 -26.41
CA THR A 650 -2.05 -7.18 -25.03
C THR A 650 -3.34 -7.99 -24.92
N PHE A 651 -4.28 -7.85 -25.86
CA PHE A 651 -5.46 -8.72 -25.96
C PHE A 651 -5.07 -10.21 -26.10
N ALA A 652 -4.17 -10.53 -27.04
CA ALA A 652 -3.72 -11.90 -27.24
C ALA A 652 -3.06 -12.48 -25.97
N PHE A 653 -2.24 -11.69 -25.27
CA PHE A 653 -1.57 -12.11 -24.04
C PHE A 653 -2.47 -12.14 -22.80
N THR A 654 -3.50 -11.30 -22.67
CA THR A 654 -4.46 -11.42 -21.57
C THR A 654 -5.37 -12.64 -21.74
N GLN A 655 -5.91 -12.85 -22.95
CA GLN A 655 -6.70 -14.05 -23.26
C GLN A 655 -5.85 -15.32 -23.18
N GLY A 656 -4.63 -15.26 -23.70
CA GLY A 656 -3.66 -16.33 -23.72
C GLY A 656 -3.19 -16.77 -22.34
N THR A 657 -2.70 -15.83 -21.54
CA THR A 657 -2.27 -16.09 -20.16
C THR A 657 -3.44 -16.54 -19.30
N GLY A 658 -4.64 -15.98 -19.52
CA GLY A 658 -5.89 -16.44 -18.90
C GLY A 658 -6.18 -17.91 -19.23
N LEU A 659 -6.22 -18.27 -20.52
CA LEU A 659 -6.49 -19.64 -20.98
C LEU A 659 -5.41 -20.63 -20.50
N ALA A 660 -4.14 -20.27 -20.58
CA ALA A 660 -3.03 -21.08 -20.06
C ALA A 660 -3.12 -21.26 -18.54
N SER A 661 -3.60 -20.27 -17.78
CA SER A 661 -3.78 -20.40 -16.33
C SER A 661 -4.95 -21.31 -15.92
N ILE A 662 -5.89 -21.64 -16.82
CA ILE A 662 -6.97 -22.62 -16.58
C ILE A 662 -6.73 -23.98 -17.25
N LEU A 663 -5.88 -24.03 -18.28
CA LEU A 663 -5.45 -25.25 -18.97
C LEU A 663 -3.91 -25.35 -19.06
N PRO A 664 -3.17 -25.30 -17.92
CA PRO A 664 -1.71 -25.31 -17.91
C PRO A 664 -1.09 -26.58 -18.48
N GLU A 665 -1.86 -27.68 -18.58
CA GLU A 665 -1.45 -28.91 -19.26
C GLU A 665 -1.01 -28.66 -20.72
N LEU A 666 -1.59 -27.66 -21.39
CA LEU A 666 -1.23 -27.18 -22.73
C LEU A 666 -0.72 -25.72 -22.71
N GLY A 667 -0.28 -25.25 -21.53
CA GLY A 667 0.26 -23.91 -21.32
C GLY A 667 1.41 -23.53 -22.26
N PRO A 668 2.39 -24.41 -22.56
CA PRO A 668 3.46 -24.11 -23.51
C PRO A 668 2.94 -23.83 -24.92
N GLU A 669 2.00 -24.64 -25.40
CA GLU A 669 1.39 -24.51 -26.73
C GLU A 669 0.54 -23.24 -26.82
N ILE A 670 -0.28 -22.97 -25.80
CA ILE A 670 -1.09 -21.74 -25.69
C ILE A 670 -0.20 -20.50 -25.72
N MET A 671 0.84 -20.44 -24.87
CA MET A 671 1.73 -19.27 -24.83
C MET A 671 2.52 -19.08 -26.13
N THR A 672 2.88 -20.17 -26.82
CA THR A 672 3.52 -20.10 -28.15
C THR A 672 2.57 -19.57 -29.22
N ARG A 673 1.32 -20.03 -29.25
CA ARG A 673 0.30 -19.51 -30.18
C ARG A 673 0.02 -18.02 -29.95
N VAL A 674 0.08 -17.59 -28.70
CA VAL A 674 -0.11 -16.20 -28.24
C VAL A 674 1.05 -15.30 -28.69
N SER A 675 2.31 -15.74 -28.60
CA SER A 675 3.43 -14.98 -29.14
C SER A 675 3.37 -14.86 -30.67
N GLU A 676 2.82 -15.86 -31.36
CA GLU A 676 2.52 -15.75 -32.79
C GLU A 676 1.38 -14.77 -33.08
N ALA A 677 0.27 -14.77 -32.33
CA ALA A 677 -0.81 -13.80 -32.51
C ALA A 677 -0.31 -12.35 -32.32
N GLY A 678 0.72 -12.15 -31.48
CA GLY A 678 1.50 -10.91 -31.42
C GLY A 678 2.33 -10.66 -32.68
N ASN A 679 3.19 -11.61 -33.08
CA ASN A 679 4.02 -11.55 -34.29
C ASN A 679 3.21 -11.28 -35.58
N ASN A 680 2.00 -11.81 -35.65
CA ASN A 680 1.06 -11.61 -36.75
C ASN A 680 0.59 -10.15 -36.89
N ARG A 681 0.81 -9.29 -35.87
CA ARG A 681 0.62 -7.84 -36.01
C ARG A 681 1.77 -7.14 -36.74
N ILE A 682 2.96 -7.76 -36.78
CA ILE A 682 4.09 -7.38 -37.63
C ILE A 682 3.86 -7.88 -39.06
N VAL A 683 3.29 -9.09 -39.25
CA VAL A 683 2.86 -9.61 -40.57
C VAL A 683 1.89 -8.66 -41.27
N LEU A 684 0.92 -8.10 -40.54
CA LEU A 684 0.03 -7.05 -41.06
C LEU A 684 0.71 -5.69 -41.30
N GLY A 685 1.96 -5.51 -40.87
CA GLY A 685 2.73 -4.28 -41.01
C GLY A 685 2.23 -3.11 -40.16
N VAL A 686 1.49 -3.37 -39.06
CA VAL A 686 0.83 -2.32 -38.24
C VAL A 686 1.43 -2.13 -36.86
N HIS A 687 2.40 -2.96 -36.47
CA HIS A 687 3.14 -2.92 -35.21
C HIS A 687 4.58 -3.43 -35.41
N TYR A 688 5.51 -2.94 -34.59
CA TYR A 688 6.92 -3.36 -34.58
C TYR A 688 7.20 -4.38 -33.47
N PRO A 689 8.29 -5.18 -33.54
CA PRO A 689 8.77 -6.04 -32.43
C PRO A 689 8.70 -5.42 -31.03
N LEU A 690 9.15 -4.18 -30.82
CA LEU A 690 9.04 -3.51 -29.51
C LEU A 690 7.59 -3.32 -29.05
N ASP A 691 6.67 -3.02 -29.97
CA ASP A 691 5.24 -2.95 -29.63
C ASP A 691 4.70 -4.30 -29.14
N ILE A 692 5.24 -5.41 -29.67
CA ILE A 692 4.82 -6.77 -29.30
C ILE A 692 5.38 -7.13 -27.92
N LEU A 693 6.65 -6.83 -27.64
CA LEU A 693 7.26 -7.01 -26.32
C LEU A 693 6.54 -6.17 -25.24
N GLY A 694 6.24 -4.91 -25.53
CA GLY A 694 5.42 -4.08 -24.63
C GLY A 694 3.99 -4.61 -24.45
N GLY A 695 3.42 -5.23 -25.48
CA GLY A 695 2.12 -5.89 -25.44
C GLY A 695 2.09 -7.16 -24.58
N HIS A 696 3.14 -7.98 -24.68
CA HIS A 696 3.41 -9.17 -23.86
C HIS A 696 3.51 -8.79 -22.37
N ILE A 697 4.42 -7.87 -22.03
CA ILE A 697 4.61 -7.35 -20.67
C ILE A 697 3.26 -6.93 -20.05
N ALA A 698 2.49 -6.11 -20.77
CA ALA A 698 1.20 -5.62 -20.31
C ALA A 698 0.17 -6.74 -20.08
N GLY A 699 0.14 -7.77 -20.94
CA GLY A 699 -0.86 -8.83 -20.86
C GLY A 699 -0.61 -9.85 -19.74
N GLN A 700 0.65 -10.24 -19.51
CA GLN A 700 1.01 -11.09 -18.38
C GLN A 700 0.82 -10.36 -17.03
N TYR A 701 1.28 -9.10 -16.94
CA TYR A 701 1.08 -8.24 -15.78
C TYR A 701 -0.39 -8.11 -15.40
N GLY A 702 -1.27 -7.85 -16.38
CA GLY A 702 -2.71 -7.71 -16.17
C GLY A 702 -3.33 -8.96 -15.53
N VAL A 703 -3.12 -10.14 -16.14
CA VAL A 703 -3.72 -11.39 -15.65
C VAL A 703 -3.22 -11.78 -14.26
N ALA A 704 -1.91 -11.66 -14.02
CA ALA A 704 -1.32 -11.96 -12.72
C ALA A 704 -1.81 -11.00 -11.62
N THR A 705 -1.95 -9.71 -11.94
CA THR A 705 -2.50 -8.69 -11.02
C THR A 705 -3.98 -8.94 -10.74
N ALA A 706 -4.78 -9.30 -11.76
CA ALA A 706 -6.18 -9.66 -11.59
C ALA A 706 -6.34 -10.88 -10.67
N LEU A 707 -5.50 -11.91 -10.82
CA LEU A 707 -5.48 -13.09 -9.95
C LEU A 707 -4.95 -12.82 -8.52
N ASN A 708 -4.58 -11.59 -8.17
CA ASN A 708 -4.36 -11.22 -6.77
C ASN A 708 -5.68 -11.10 -5.99
N ASP A 709 -6.82 -10.87 -6.67
CA ASP A 709 -8.16 -10.89 -6.08
C ASP A 709 -8.72 -12.31 -5.90
N ASP A 710 -9.37 -12.54 -4.75
CA ASP A 710 -9.96 -13.83 -4.37
C ASP A 710 -11.13 -14.23 -5.27
N THR A 711 -11.93 -13.26 -5.73
CA THR A 711 -13.05 -13.50 -6.66
C THR A 711 -12.53 -13.93 -8.03
N ALA A 712 -11.47 -13.28 -8.51
CA ALA A 712 -10.80 -13.64 -9.77
C ALA A 712 -10.16 -15.03 -9.71
N ARG A 713 -9.54 -15.42 -8.58
CA ARG A 713 -9.05 -16.80 -8.39
C ARG A 713 -10.19 -17.82 -8.33
N GLN A 714 -11.32 -17.49 -7.68
CA GLN A 714 -12.48 -18.39 -7.70
C GLN A 714 -13.05 -18.53 -9.11
N GLN A 715 -13.19 -17.43 -9.88
CA GLN A 715 -13.64 -17.47 -11.29
C GLN A 715 -12.69 -18.30 -12.18
N ASN A 716 -11.38 -18.19 -11.95
CA ASN A 716 -10.35 -18.97 -12.63
C ASN A 716 -10.47 -20.48 -12.33
N ALA A 717 -10.64 -20.86 -11.05
CA ALA A 717 -10.87 -22.25 -10.65
C ALA A 717 -12.20 -22.80 -11.20
N ASP A 718 -13.26 -22.00 -11.17
CA ASP A 718 -14.59 -22.31 -11.72
C ASP A 718 -14.56 -22.54 -13.24
N ALA A 719 -13.82 -21.70 -13.98
CA ALA A 719 -13.61 -21.83 -15.41
C ALA A 719 -12.78 -23.08 -15.75
N ARG A 720 -11.72 -23.37 -14.99
CA ARG A 720 -10.95 -24.62 -15.13
C ARG A 720 -11.82 -25.85 -14.91
N ALA A 721 -12.62 -25.87 -13.85
CA ALA A 721 -13.53 -26.99 -13.56
C ALA A 721 -14.54 -27.23 -14.69
N GLU A 722 -15.10 -26.16 -15.26
CA GLU A 722 -16.02 -26.23 -16.42
C GLU A 722 -15.31 -26.77 -17.67
N LEU A 723 -14.19 -26.16 -18.07
CA LEU A 723 -13.43 -26.51 -19.27
C LEU A 723 -12.88 -27.94 -19.23
N VAL A 724 -12.24 -28.33 -18.12
CA VAL A 724 -11.65 -29.66 -17.95
C VAL A 724 -12.73 -30.74 -17.94
N SER A 725 -13.90 -30.47 -17.32
CA SER A 725 -15.05 -31.37 -17.33
C SER A 725 -15.58 -31.58 -18.76
N LEU A 726 -15.79 -30.51 -19.51
CA LEU A 726 -16.28 -30.58 -20.88
C LEU A 726 -15.30 -31.32 -21.81
N LEU A 727 -14.01 -30.99 -21.75
CA LEU A 727 -12.98 -31.66 -22.55
C LEU A 727 -12.94 -33.16 -22.22
N THR A 728 -12.87 -33.53 -20.93
CA THR A 728 -12.86 -34.94 -20.50
C THR A 728 -14.11 -35.69 -20.96
N ALA A 729 -15.29 -35.07 -20.91
CA ALA A 729 -16.53 -35.68 -21.37
C ALA A 729 -16.56 -35.94 -22.89
N GLN A 730 -16.03 -35.04 -23.71
CA GLN A 730 -15.90 -35.27 -25.16
C GLN A 730 -14.84 -36.36 -25.46
N CYS A 731 -13.67 -36.28 -24.81
CA CYS A 731 -12.63 -37.29 -24.93
C CYS A 731 -13.11 -38.70 -24.57
N LYS A 732 -13.97 -38.83 -23.55
CA LYS A 732 -14.60 -40.11 -23.16
C LYS A 732 -15.57 -40.62 -24.22
N ALA A 733 -16.37 -39.75 -24.82
CA ALA A 733 -17.33 -40.11 -25.87
C ALA A 733 -16.62 -40.63 -27.14
N ASP A 734 -15.57 -39.94 -27.56
CA ASP A 734 -14.78 -40.27 -28.76
C ASP A 734 -13.65 -41.29 -28.48
N LYS A 735 -13.56 -41.79 -27.23
CA LYS A 735 -12.63 -42.85 -26.77
C LYS A 735 -11.15 -42.47 -26.74
N HIS A 736 -10.84 -41.18 -26.59
CA HIS A 736 -9.49 -40.67 -26.35
C HIS A 736 -9.04 -40.77 -24.88
N GLY A 737 -9.95 -41.00 -23.92
CA GLY A 737 -9.57 -41.26 -22.52
C GLY A 737 -10.65 -40.87 -21.52
N ASP A 738 -10.49 -41.33 -20.27
CA ASP A 738 -11.39 -41.02 -19.14
C ASP A 738 -10.91 -39.84 -18.29
N THR A 739 -9.72 -39.29 -18.59
CA THR A 739 -9.16 -38.09 -17.95
C THR A 739 -8.54 -37.15 -18.98
N LEU A 740 -8.39 -35.87 -18.65
CA LEU A 740 -7.73 -34.89 -19.51
C LEU A 740 -6.32 -35.32 -19.93
N GLN A 741 -5.49 -35.81 -19.00
CA GLN A 741 -4.12 -36.25 -19.32
C GLN A 741 -4.15 -37.41 -20.32
N GLN A 742 -4.98 -38.44 -20.09
CA GLN A 742 -5.13 -39.55 -21.05
C GLN A 742 -5.57 -39.06 -22.43
N CYS A 743 -6.44 -38.05 -22.50
CA CYS A 743 -6.85 -37.47 -23.78
C CYS A 743 -5.71 -36.71 -24.46
N ILE A 744 -4.95 -35.89 -23.72
CA ILE A 744 -3.77 -35.19 -24.22
C ILE A 744 -2.73 -36.19 -24.75
N ASP A 745 -2.45 -37.26 -24.00
CA ASP A 745 -1.50 -38.31 -24.37
C ASP A 745 -1.96 -39.08 -25.62
N THR A 746 -3.25 -39.48 -25.67
CA THR A 746 -3.83 -40.28 -26.77
C THR A 746 -4.03 -39.47 -28.05
N THR A 747 -4.18 -38.15 -27.95
CA THR A 747 -4.30 -37.24 -29.11
C THR A 747 -2.97 -36.56 -29.47
N GLY A 748 -1.90 -36.81 -28.69
CA GLY A 748 -0.59 -36.16 -28.85
C GLY A 748 -0.64 -34.63 -28.74
N ALA A 749 -1.58 -34.06 -27.98
CA ALA A 749 -1.87 -32.62 -27.97
C ALA A 749 -0.74 -31.75 -27.37
N ASN A 750 0.13 -32.34 -26.56
CA ASN A 750 1.38 -31.78 -26.02
C ASN A 750 2.64 -32.29 -26.76
N ALA A 751 2.45 -32.92 -27.93
CA ALA A 751 3.47 -33.64 -28.68
C ALA A 751 3.32 -33.37 -30.19
N ASN A 752 3.77 -34.29 -31.04
CA ASN A 752 3.85 -34.12 -32.49
C ASN A 752 2.50 -34.23 -33.25
N GLN A 753 1.37 -34.20 -32.55
CA GLN A 753 0.02 -34.14 -33.12
C GLN A 753 -0.82 -32.98 -32.53
N GLY A 754 -0.20 -32.13 -31.71
CA GLY A 754 -0.84 -31.02 -31.03
C GLY A 754 -0.81 -29.72 -31.82
N TYR A 755 -0.40 -28.66 -31.15
CA TYR A 755 -0.19 -27.37 -31.80
C TYR A 755 0.96 -27.43 -32.81
N ALA A 756 0.69 -26.98 -34.04
CA ALA A 756 1.68 -26.90 -35.11
C ALA A 756 1.60 -25.55 -35.83
N ASN A 757 2.76 -25.07 -36.31
CA ASN A 757 2.85 -23.92 -37.20
C ASN A 757 3.99 -24.15 -38.22
N ALA A 758 3.67 -24.09 -39.52
CA ALA A 758 4.63 -24.19 -40.61
C ALA A 758 5.34 -22.86 -40.95
N PHE A 759 4.75 -21.72 -40.58
CA PHE A 759 5.30 -20.39 -40.87
C PHE A 759 6.56 -20.13 -40.04
N VAL A 760 7.57 -19.56 -40.71
CA VAL A 760 8.87 -19.25 -40.11
C VAL A 760 9.29 -17.83 -40.48
N ASP A 761 9.88 -17.12 -39.52
CA ASP A 761 10.37 -15.75 -39.67
C ASP A 761 11.84 -15.68 -39.25
N GLU A 762 12.44 -14.48 -39.17
CA GLU A 762 13.84 -14.32 -38.77
C GLU A 762 14.09 -14.61 -37.28
N VAL A 763 13.03 -14.64 -36.47
CA VAL A 763 13.09 -14.92 -35.03
C VAL A 763 12.80 -16.40 -34.77
N SER A 764 11.65 -16.87 -35.24
CA SER A 764 11.22 -18.27 -35.24
C SER A 764 11.64 -18.96 -36.53
N THR A 765 12.95 -19.21 -36.66
CA THR A 765 13.59 -19.76 -37.89
C THR A 765 13.26 -21.23 -38.19
N LYS A 766 12.46 -21.90 -37.35
CA LYS A 766 12.04 -23.30 -37.52
C LYS A 766 10.53 -23.44 -37.27
N PRO A 767 9.84 -24.35 -37.99
CA PRO A 767 8.43 -24.66 -37.71
C PRO A 767 8.21 -25.14 -36.28
N VAL A 768 7.02 -24.90 -35.75
CA VAL A 768 6.53 -25.56 -34.52
C VAL A 768 5.90 -26.88 -34.93
N THR A 769 6.47 -27.99 -34.43
CA THR A 769 6.02 -29.36 -34.70
C THR A 769 5.77 -30.19 -33.44
N ASP A 770 6.13 -29.67 -32.26
CA ASP A 770 6.04 -30.31 -30.95
C ASP A 770 6.25 -29.27 -29.82
N ARG A 771 6.14 -29.69 -28.56
CA ARG A 771 6.39 -28.84 -27.38
C ARG A 771 7.80 -28.22 -27.33
N THR A 772 8.82 -28.92 -27.81
CA THR A 772 10.22 -28.46 -27.75
C THR A 772 10.43 -27.29 -28.71
N SER A 773 9.96 -27.44 -29.96
CA SER A 773 9.95 -26.39 -30.97
C SER A 773 9.00 -25.24 -30.61
N ALA A 774 7.88 -25.52 -29.93
CA ALA A 774 6.98 -24.50 -29.41
C ALA A 774 7.68 -23.60 -28.37
N ILE A 775 8.27 -24.18 -27.33
CA ILE A 775 9.02 -23.43 -26.30
C ILE A 775 10.19 -22.66 -26.93
N ALA A 776 10.90 -23.22 -27.91
CA ALA A 776 11.96 -22.52 -28.63
C ALA A 776 11.45 -21.30 -29.42
N ALA A 777 10.32 -21.42 -30.13
CA ALA A 777 9.69 -20.33 -30.86
C ALA A 777 9.14 -19.24 -29.93
N TYR A 778 8.57 -19.62 -28.78
CA TYR A 778 8.15 -18.67 -27.74
C TYR A 778 9.36 -17.89 -27.20
N LYS A 779 10.42 -18.60 -26.78
CA LYS A 779 11.62 -18.01 -26.19
C LYS A 779 12.38 -17.08 -27.15
N ALA A 780 12.41 -17.38 -28.45
CA ALA A 780 12.96 -16.47 -29.46
C ALA A 780 12.16 -15.16 -29.54
N ARG A 781 10.82 -15.24 -29.51
CA ARG A 781 9.92 -14.05 -29.50
C ARG A 781 9.88 -13.30 -28.17
N MET A 782 10.58 -13.75 -27.12
CA MET A 782 10.82 -12.95 -25.91
C MET A 782 11.93 -11.90 -26.09
N SER A 783 12.76 -11.99 -27.14
CA SER A 783 13.79 -10.99 -27.44
C SER A 783 13.75 -10.42 -28.85
N TYR A 784 13.05 -11.05 -29.81
CA TYR A 784 13.02 -10.64 -31.23
C TYR A 784 14.41 -10.44 -31.85
N GLY A 785 15.44 -11.11 -31.31
CA GLY A 785 16.82 -10.95 -31.75
C GLY A 785 17.45 -9.58 -31.44
N PHE A 786 16.84 -8.74 -30.59
CA PHE A 786 17.44 -7.47 -30.17
C PHE A 786 18.78 -7.68 -29.46
N GLU A 787 19.74 -6.79 -29.74
CA GLU A 787 20.92 -6.64 -28.91
C GLU A 787 20.59 -6.12 -27.51
N LYS A 788 21.45 -6.45 -26.53
CA LYS A 788 21.23 -6.06 -25.14
C LYS A 788 21.58 -4.58 -24.91
N THR A 789 20.64 -3.84 -24.34
CA THR A 789 20.77 -2.42 -23.94
C THR A 789 21.13 -2.26 -22.46
N GLY A 790 20.88 -3.30 -21.64
CA GLY A 790 21.18 -3.36 -20.21
C GLY A 790 22.14 -4.51 -19.82
N ALA A 791 22.29 -4.74 -18.52
CA ALA A 791 23.20 -5.76 -17.99
C ALA A 791 22.82 -7.19 -18.44
N ALA A 792 23.80 -7.94 -18.96
CA ALA A 792 23.57 -9.22 -19.63
C ALA A 792 23.25 -10.39 -18.67
N ASP A 793 23.75 -10.32 -17.44
CA ASP A 793 23.69 -11.38 -16.42
C ASP A 793 23.15 -10.82 -15.08
N ALA A 794 22.12 -9.99 -15.15
CA ALA A 794 21.45 -9.48 -13.97
C ALA A 794 20.74 -10.62 -13.22
N ALA A 795 20.64 -10.51 -11.89
CA ALA A 795 19.91 -11.48 -11.09
C ALA A 795 18.44 -11.62 -11.57
N PRO A 796 17.82 -12.80 -11.42
CA PRO A 796 16.40 -13.01 -11.73
C PRO A 796 15.49 -12.04 -10.96
N VAL A 797 14.41 -11.59 -11.60
CA VAL A 797 13.45 -10.65 -11.02
C VAL A 797 12.03 -11.19 -11.26
N VAL A 798 11.47 -11.84 -10.25
CA VAL A 798 10.10 -12.39 -10.31
C VAL A 798 9.12 -11.50 -9.55
N PRO A 799 8.15 -10.86 -10.23
CA PRO A 799 7.07 -10.13 -9.58
C PRO A 799 6.26 -11.01 -8.61
N ASP A 800 5.89 -10.46 -7.45
CA ASP A 800 5.13 -11.18 -6.41
C ASP A 800 3.81 -11.78 -6.90
N GLN A 801 3.16 -11.13 -7.86
CA GLN A 801 1.88 -11.56 -8.44
C GLN A 801 2.05 -12.68 -9.47
N ALA A 802 3.25 -12.85 -10.06
CA ALA A 802 3.49 -13.82 -11.13
C ALA A 802 3.30 -15.27 -10.67
N VAL A 803 3.48 -15.57 -9.36
CA VAL A 803 3.25 -16.92 -8.81
C VAL A 803 1.80 -17.38 -8.94
N ASN A 804 0.85 -16.45 -8.97
CA ASN A 804 -0.60 -16.75 -9.08
C ASN A 804 -0.93 -17.44 -10.42
N LEU A 805 -0.11 -17.21 -11.46
CA LEU A 805 -0.24 -17.87 -12.76
C LEU A 805 0.02 -19.39 -12.67
N LEU A 806 0.75 -19.84 -11.66
CA LEU A 806 1.11 -21.26 -11.45
C LEU A 806 0.14 -22.00 -10.51
N ASP A 807 -0.91 -21.36 -9.99
CA ASP A 807 -1.76 -21.95 -8.94
C ASP A 807 -2.55 -23.18 -9.40
N ASN A 808 -3.00 -23.22 -10.67
CA ASN A 808 -3.71 -24.36 -11.25
C ASN A 808 -2.80 -25.47 -11.78
N VAL A 809 -1.47 -25.29 -11.76
CA VAL A 809 -0.53 -26.35 -12.14
C VAL A 809 -0.57 -27.41 -11.03
N THR A 810 -1.29 -28.50 -11.27
CA THR A 810 -1.65 -29.49 -10.24
C THR A 810 -0.43 -30.00 -9.46
N ALA A 811 0.72 -30.18 -10.12
CA ALA A 811 1.98 -30.57 -9.47
C ALA A 811 2.56 -29.49 -8.53
N PHE A 812 2.39 -28.20 -8.85
CA PHE A 812 2.92 -27.07 -8.09
C PHE A 812 1.99 -26.63 -6.93
N SER A 813 0.84 -27.28 -6.76
CA SER A 813 -0.08 -27.05 -5.62
C SER A 813 0.59 -27.22 -4.25
N ALA A 814 1.61 -28.08 -4.16
CA ALA A 814 2.39 -28.33 -2.94
C ALA A 814 3.63 -27.42 -2.78
N LEU A 815 3.91 -26.51 -3.71
CA LEU A 815 5.04 -25.57 -3.64
C LEU A 815 4.65 -24.29 -2.88
N THR A 816 5.56 -23.79 -2.04
CA THR A 816 5.40 -22.47 -1.38
C THR A 816 5.45 -21.33 -2.41
N LYS A 817 5.01 -20.12 -2.03
CA LYS A 817 5.14 -18.93 -2.90
C LYS A 817 6.60 -18.69 -3.30
N ASP A 818 7.55 -18.84 -2.39
CA ASP A 818 8.98 -18.67 -2.69
C ASP A 818 9.54 -19.77 -3.59
N GLN A 819 9.02 -21.00 -3.48
CA GLN A 819 9.35 -22.07 -4.41
C GLN A 819 8.74 -21.80 -5.80
N LYS A 820 7.50 -21.30 -5.90
CA LYS A 820 6.92 -20.84 -7.18
C LYS A 820 7.71 -19.68 -7.80
N LYS A 821 8.18 -18.71 -7.00
CA LYS A 821 9.13 -17.68 -7.45
C LYS A 821 10.41 -18.32 -8.00
N ALA A 822 11.00 -19.27 -7.28
CA ALA A 822 12.22 -19.95 -7.71
C ALA A 822 12.03 -20.84 -8.96
N VAL A 823 10.83 -21.35 -9.25
CA VAL A 823 10.50 -21.96 -10.55
C VAL A 823 10.56 -20.92 -11.67
N LEU A 824 9.82 -19.81 -11.52
CA LEU A 824 9.78 -18.73 -12.52
C LEU A 824 11.19 -18.17 -12.79
N ALA A 825 11.95 -17.88 -11.73
CA ALA A 825 13.32 -17.38 -11.79
C ALA A 825 14.29 -18.32 -12.51
N ALA A 826 14.13 -19.64 -12.33
CA ALA A 826 14.96 -20.64 -13.02
C ALA A 826 14.55 -20.85 -14.50
N THR A 827 13.39 -20.34 -14.90
CA THR A 827 12.92 -20.36 -16.29
C THR A 827 13.08 -19.02 -17.04
N GLU A 828 13.46 -17.94 -16.36
CA GLU A 828 13.51 -16.58 -16.93
C GLU A 828 14.26 -16.48 -18.27
N GLY A 829 13.79 -15.58 -19.13
CA GLY A 829 14.54 -15.07 -20.26
C GLY A 829 15.78 -14.30 -19.82
N GLY A 830 16.79 -14.22 -20.67
CA GLY A 830 18.03 -13.50 -20.36
C GLY A 830 17.78 -12.01 -20.12
N SER A 831 18.51 -11.40 -19.18
CA SER A 831 18.36 -9.98 -18.85
C SER A 831 19.00 -9.06 -19.88
N GLY A 832 18.62 -7.78 -19.83
CA GLY A 832 19.29 -6.68 -20.55
C GLY A 832 18.77 -6.41 -21.96
N TYR A 833 17.74 -7.11 -22.43
CA TYR A 833 17.05 -6.73 -23.67
C TYR A 833 16.22 -5.44 -23.49
N PRO A 834 15.83 -4.74 -24.57
CA PRO A 834 14.99 -3.54 -24.49
C PRO A 834 13.74 -3.75 -23.63
N LEU A 835 13.31 -2.71 -22.90
CA LEU A 835 12.20 -2.70 -21.93
C LEU A 835 12.44 -3.48 -20.63
N ASP A 836 13.44 -4.38 -20.54
CA ASP A 836 13.73 -5.18 -19.32
C ASP A 836 13.84 -4.30 -18.08
N ALA A 837 14.60 -3.20 -18.18
CA ALA A 837 14.93 -2.30 -17.08
C ALA A 837 13.70 -1.65 -16.40
N SER A 838 12.65 -1.30 -17.14
CA SER A 838 11.40 -0.78 -16.55
C SER A 838 10.36 -1.87 -16.28
N SER A 839 10.49 -3.05 -16.89
CA SER A 839 9.49 -4.13 -16.83
C SER A 839 9.31 -4.76 -15.46
N GLN A 840 10.16 -4.45 -14.47
CA GLN A 840 10.17 -5.10 -13.14
C GLN A 840 10.28 -6.63 -13.23
N GLY A 841 10.88 -7.15 -14.31
CA GLY A 841 11.01 -8.59 -14.59
C GLY A 841 9.93 -9.18 -15.50
N TRP A 842 8.82 -8.47 -15.77
CA TRP A 842 7.75 -8.97 -16.65
C TRP A 842 8.21 -9.27 -18.08
N ALA A 843 9.29 -8.65 -18.56
CA ALA A 843 9.89 -8.99 -19.86
C ALA A 843 10.48 -10.41 -19.91
N ARG A 844 10.83 -10.99 -18.75
CA ARG A 844 11.59 -12.24 -18.64
C ARG A 844 10.72 -13.48 -18.32
N ILE A 845 9.43 -13.33 -18.06
CA ILE A 845 8.58 -14.43 -17.55
C ILE A 845 8.25 -15.44 -18.67
N ASP A 846 9.06 -16.51 -18.76
CA ASP A 846 8.89 -17.63 -19.70
C ASP A 846 7.87 -18.64 -19.16
N LEU A 847 6.58 -18.34 -19.37
CA LEU A 847 5.49 -19.23 -18.98
C LEU A 847 5.51 -20.57 -19.75
N ALA A 848 6.05 -20.61 -20.97
CA ALA A 848 6.09 -21.85 -21.75
C ALA A 848 7.09 -22.86 -21.15
N ALA A 849 8.24 -22.38 -20.69
CA ALA A 849 9.16 -23.18 -19.88
C ALA A 849 8.55 -23.52 -18.50
N ALA A 850 7.93 -22.56 -17.80
CA ALA A 850 7.40 -22.79 -16.45
C ALA A 850 6.26 -23.82 -16.39
N TYR A 851 5.28 -23.77 -17.31
CA TYR A 851 4.16 -24.73 -17.36
C TYR A 851 4.59 -26.15 -17.74
N SER A 852 5.81 -26.34 -18.27
CA SER A 852 6.35 -27.65 -18.65
C SER A 852 7.47 -28.14 -17.72
N ALA A 853 7.65 -27.54 -16.53
CA ALA A 853 8.79 -27.83 -15.67
C ALA A 853 8.62 -29.05 -14.74
N LYS A 854 9.65 -29.89 -14.69
CA LYS A 854 9.95 -30.81 -13.59
C LYS A 854 10.79 -30.08 -12.54
N VAL A 855 10.30 -30.04 -11.30
CA VAL A 855 10.96 -29.36 -10.18
C VAL A 855 11.53 -30.41 -9.23
N THR A 856 12.84 -30.44 -9.06
CA THR A 856 13.49 -31.28 -8.05
C THR A 856 13.71 -30.46 -6.78
N LEU A 857 13.08 -30.85 -5.68
CA LEU A 857 13.32 -30.31 -4.34
C LEU A 857 14.51 -30.99 -3.66
N SER A 858 15.06 -30.35 -2.63
CA SER A 858 15.92 -30.98 -1.63
C SER A 858 15.18 -32.09 -0.86
N ALA A 859 15.91 -32.97 -0.18
CA ALA A 859 15.32 -34.17 0.45
C ALA A 859 14.31 -33.83 1.57
N ASP A 860 14.61 -32.80 2.35
CA ASP A 860 13.73 -32.19 3.34
C ASP A 860 12.52 -31.47 2.71
N GLY A 861 12.59 -31.11 1.42
CA GLY A 861 11.56 -30.43 0.66
C GLY A 861 11.57 -28.91 0.76
N THR A 862 12.59 -28.31 1.39
CA THR A 862 12.63 -26.86 1.67
C THR A 862 13.08 -26.01 0.48
N LYS A 863 14.05 -26.48 -0.32
CA LYS A 863 14.68 -25.72 -1.41
C LYS A 863 14.47 -26.41 -2.75
N ILE A 864 14.48 -25.63 -3.83
CA ILE A 864 14.64 -26.16 -5.20
C ILE A 864 16.12 -26.50 -5.43
N LYS A 865 16.37 -27.61 -6.12
CA LYS A 865 17.68 -28.09 -6.61
C LYS A 865 17.81 -27.99 -8.13
N SER A 866 16.76 -28.33 -8.88
CA SER A 866 16.71 -28.18 -10.34
C SER A 866 15.29 -27.83 -10.80
N VAL A 867 15.21 -27.15 -11.95
CA VAL A 867 13.99 -26.87 -12.69
C VAL A 867 14.28 -27.25 -14.14
N GLU A 868 13.53 -28.20 -14.67
CA GLU A 868 13.79 -28.87 -15.95
C GLU A 868 12.56 -28.69 -16.85
N PRO A 869 12.50 -27.64 -17.70
CA PRO A 869 11.36 -27.38 -18.60
C PRO A 869 11.23 -28.43 -19.72
N GLY A 870 10.20 -28.30 -20.55
CA GLY A 870 9.99 -29.13 -21.74
C GLY A 870 9.39 -30.51 -21.50
N GLN A 871 8.91 -30.80 -20.28
CA GLN A 871 8.28 -32.09 -19.96
C GLN A 871 6.87 -32.19 -20.56
N ALA A 872 6.41 -33.42 -20.83
CA ALA A 872 5.03 -33.69 -21.27
C ALA A 872 3.99 -33.31 -20.20
N THR A 873 4.34 -33.45 -18.91
CA THR A 873 3.54 -33.05 -17.75
C THR A 873 4.46 -32.43 -16.70
N ALA A 874 4.07 -31.27 -16.14
CA ALA A 874 4.78 -30.66 -15.02
C ALA A 874 4.78 -31.59 -13.79
N SER A 875 5.88 -31.59 -13.02
CA SER A 875 6.04 -32.51 -11.88
C SER A 875 6.88 -31.92 -10.76
N VAL A 876 6.69 -32.43 -9.53
CA VAL A 876 7.53 -32.09 -8.37
C VAL A 876 8.04 -33.40 -7.78
N VAL A 877 9.36 -33.52 -7.62
CA VAL A 877 10.04 -34.67 -7.02
C VAL A 877 11.01 -34.22 -5.92
N ARG A 878 11.42 -35.12 -5.02
CA ARG A 878 12.46 -34.85 -4.03
C ARG A 878 13.73 -35.60 -4.36
N ALA A 879 14.88 -34.97 -4.22
CA ALA A 879 16.17 -35.65 -4.30
C ALA A 879 16.32 -36.68 -3.18
N THR A 880 16.77 -37.89 -3.52
CA THR A 880 17.04 -38.96 -2.56
C THR A 880 18.28 -38.65 -1.72
N THR A 881 18.29 -39.13 -0.47
CA THR A 881 19.46 -39.07 0.43
C THR A 881 20.45 -40.18 0.11
N GLY A 882 21.13 -40.08 -1.02
CA GLY A 882 22.30 -40.90 -1.34
C GLY A 882 23.55 -40.37 -0.63
N GLY A 883 24.35 -41.26 -0.04
CA GLY A 883 25.61 -40.90 0.62
C GLY A 883 26.61 -40.31 -0.37
N GLY A 884 27.31 -39.24 0.03
CA GLY A 884 28.31 -38.61 -0.82
C GLY A 884 29.57 -39.45 -0.96
N ASN A 885 30.16 -39.45 -2.16
CA ASN A 885 31.58 -39.71 -2.34
C ASN A 885 32.12 -38.66 -3.32
N ALA A 886 33.27 -38.06 -3.01
CA ALA A 886 33.79 -36.92 -3.76
C ALA A 886 34.60 -37.39 -4.99
N GLY A 887 34.24 -36.89 -6.17
CA GLY A 887 34.99 -37.04 -7.42
C GLY A 887 35.37 -35.67 -7.97
N HIS A 888 36.61 -35.53 -8.46
CA HIS A 888 37.19 -34.27 -8.91
C HIS A 888 36.86 -33.99 -10.40
N PRO A 889 36.81 -32.72 -10.86
CA PRO A 889 36.44 -32.40 -12.25
C PRO A 889 37.60 -32.49 -13.26
N GLY A 890 37.25 -32.68 -14.53
CA GLY A 890 38.11 -32.89 -15.70
C GLY A 890 37.63 -34.13 -16.48
N ASP A 891 37.46 -34.15 -17.80
CA ASP A 891 38.01 -33.29 -18.88
C ASP A 891 36.96 -33.06 -20.00
N THR A 892 37.40 -32.48 -21.11
CA THR A 892 36.70 -32.12 -22.36
C THR A 892 36.52 -33.31 -23.33
N GLY A 893 35.62 -33.22 -24.33
CA GLY A 893 35.54 -34.26 -25.39
C GLY A 893 34.24 -34.35 -26.21
N ASP A 894 34.11 -33.44 -27.18
CA ASP A 894 33.26 -33.34 -28.38
C ASP A 894 32.64 -34.62 -29.05
N THR A 895 31.59 -34.39 -29.88
CA THR A 895 30.89 -35.32 -30.82
C THR A 895 30.10 -36.51 -30.26
N GLY A 896 29.09 -37.10 -30.93
CA GLY A 896 28.36 -36.68 -32.15
C GLY A 896 27.48 -37.79 -32.75
N GLN A 897 26.34 -37.40 -33.36
CA GLN A 897 25.50 -38.14 -34.34
C GLN A 897 24.89 -39.52 -34.01
N SER A 898 23.56 -39.49 -33.77
CA SER A 898 22.48 -40.12 -34.57
C SER A 898 22.54 -41.56 -35.13
N ALA A 899 21.35 -42.19 -35.05
CA ALA A 899 20.87 -43.41 -35.75
C ALA A 899 21.48 -44.77 -35.30
N GLY A 900 20.72 -45.88 -35.24
CA GLY A 900 19.27 -46.05 -35.40
C GLY A 900 18.88 -47.19 -36.34
N GLN A 901 18.40 -48.32 -35.80
CA GLN A 901 17.74 -49.38 -36.58
C GLN A 901 16.82 -50.25 -35.72
N GLN A 902 15.85 -50.92 -36.36
CA GLN A 902 14.77 -51.71 -35.74
C GLN A 902 14.94 -53.23 -36.08
N PRO A 903 14.01 -54.19 -35.85
CA PRO A 903 14.35 -55.40 -35.09
C PRO A 903 14.15 -56.75 -35.82
N SER A 904 14.79 -57.80 -35.32
CA SER A 904 14.47 -59.22 -35.61
C SER A 904 15.22 -60.15 -34.63
N HIS A 905 14.92 -61.44 -34.46
CA HIS A 905 13.63 -62.13 -34.24
C HIS A 905 13.94 -63.58 -33.75
N ASN A 906 13.16 -64.12 -32.79
CA ASN A 906 13.03 -65.57 -32.47
C ASN A 906 14.32 -66.30 -31.96
N ASP A 907 14.28 -67.49 -31.31
CA ASP A 907 13.16 -68.35 -30.89
C ASP A 907 13.48 -69.27 -29.67
N ASN A 908 12.47 -70.08 -29.28
CA ASN A 908 12.55 -71.46 -28.78
C ASN A 908 12.78 -71.82 -27.28
N THR A 909 11.64 -71.94 -26.59
CA THR A 909 11.11 -73.19 -25.95
C THR A 909 11.70 -73.85 -24.67
N VAL A 910 10.83 -73.90 -23.63
CA VAL A 910 10.38 -75.10 -22.86
C VAL A 910 11.27 -75.74 -21.76
N LYS A 911 10.86 -75.52 -20.49
CA LYS A 911 10.51 -76.46 -19.35
C LYS A 911 11.06 -77.92 -19.31
N PRO A 912 11.13 -78.63 -18.13
CA PRO A 912 10.39 -78.40 -16.85
C PRO A 912 11.15 -78.64 -15.49
N LYS A 913 10.42 -78.44 -14.37
CA LYS A 913 10.41 -79.04 -12.97
C LYS A 913 11.39 -80.20 -12.59
N PRO A 914 11.67 -80.53 -11.28
CA PRO A 914 10.73 -80.50 -10.13
C PRO A 914 11.25 -80.23 -8.66
N THR A 915 10.30 -79.92 -7.74
CA THR A 915 10.07 -80.28 -6.27
C THR A 915 11.21 -80.68 -5.28
N ALA A 916 11.10 -80.69 -3.93
CA ALA A 916 9.97 -80.70 -2.96
C ALA A 916 10.39 -80.30 -1.50
N GLN A 917 9.40 -79.99 -0.62
CA GLN A 917 9.25 -80.38 0.83
C GLN A 917 10.41 -80.18 1.87
N ASP A 918 10.24 -80.14 3.21
CA ASP A 918 9.08 -80.11 4.14
C ASP A 918 9.48 -79.50 5.52
N GLY A 919 8.56 -79.31 6.48
CA GLY A 919 8.89 -79.10 7.91
C GLY A 919 7.85 -78.36 8.78
N SER A 920 7.60 -78.81 10.03
CA SER A 920 6.47 -78.32 10.87
C SER A 920 6.71 -78.25 12.40
N ALA A 921 6.16 -77.19 13.02
CA ALA A 921 5.66 -76.97 14.40
C ALA A 921 6.31 -77.59 15.67
N THR A 922 6.38 -76.80 16.78
CA THR A 922 5.48 -76.93 17.97
C THR A 922 5.86 -76.07 19.21
N GLY A 923 4.88 -75.36 19.81
CA GLY A 923 4.69 -75.06 21.26
C GLY A 923 5.72 -74.25 22.10
N THR A 924 5.46 -73.79 23.35
CA THR A 924 4.23 -73.24 24.00
C THR A 924 4.53 -72.64 25.42
N LYS A 925 3.63 -71.76 25.94
CA LYS A 925 3.46 -71.29 27.36
C LYS A 925 4.48 -70.25 27.90
N THR A 926 4.11 -69.00 28.27
CA THR A 926 3.30 -68.42 29.41
C THR A 926 3.98 -68.51 30.78
N VAL A 927 3.92 -67.54 31.71
CA VAL A 927 2.97 -66.44 32.07
C VAL A 927 3.79 -65.14 32.35
N GLY A 928 3.35 -63.86 32.38
CA GLY A 928 2.06 -63.13 32.48
C GLY A 928 2.05 -62.24 33.76
N SER A 929 1.04 -61.43 34.16
CA SER A 929 -0.18 -60.86 33.56
C SER A 929 -0.91 -60.01 34.63
N LYS A 930 -1.42 -58.76 34.39
CA LYS A 930 -2.36 -58.08 35.33
C LYS A 930 -3.24 -56.92 34.78
N HIS A 931 -4.55 -57.07 35.03
CA HIS A 931 -5.64 -56.07 35.21
C HIS A 931 -6.15 -55.19 34.05
N ALA A 932 -7.43 -54.79 34.19
CA ALA A 932 -8.29 -54.16 33.18
C ALA A 932 -9.55 -53.52 33.82
N GLY A 933 -10.28 -52.69 33.06
CA GLY A 933 -11.64 -52.22 33.34
C GLY A 933 -11.89 -50.74 32.97
N LEU A 934 -13.13 -50.24 32.86
CA LEU A 934 -14.44 -50.91 32.62
C LEU A 934 -15.52 -49.85 32.22
N ALA A 935 -16.56 -50.27 31.48
CA ALA A 935 -17.90 -49.65 31.31
C ALA A 935 -18.11 -48.11 31.16
N THR A 936 -18.39 -47.70 29.92
CA THR A 936 -19.63 -47.03 29.44
C THR A 936 -20.59 -46.27 30.41
N THR A 937 -20.83 -44.99 30.09
CA THR A 937 -22.15 -44.34 29.84
C THR A 937 -21.93 -43.13 28.89
N GLY A 938 -22.90 -42.57 28.16
CA GLY A 938 -24.25 -43.04 27.84
C GLY A 938 -25.21 -41.93 27.35
N SER A 939 -25.55 -41.93 26.04
CA SER A 939 -26.72 -41.23 25.40
C SER A 939 -26.77 -39.67 25.42
N SER A 940 -27.56 -38.97 24.57
CA SER A 940 -28.00 -39.20 23.16
C SER A 940 -28.93 -38.06 22.67
N LEU A 941 -28.86 -37.70 21.38
CA LEU A 941 -29.92 -37.06 20.54
C LEU A 941 -30.40 -35.64 20.95
N ALA A 942 -30.31 -34.58 20.12
CA ALA A 942 -30.92 -34.26 18.80
C ALA A 942 -32.10 -33.23 18.95
N PRO A 943 -32.87 -32.82 17.92
CA PRO A 943 -32.98 -31.39 17.55
C PRO A 943 -34.44 -30.84 17.64
N ILE A 944 -34.80 -29.85 16.79
CA ILE A 944 -36.10 -29.14 16.59
C ILE A 944 -36.18 -27.78 17.33
N ALA A 945 -36.76 -26.68 16.80
CA ALA A 945 -36.92 -26.18 15.42
C ALA A 945 -37.44 -24.72 15.42
N THR A 946 -37.29 -24.03 14.29
CA THR A 946 -38.15 -22.95 13.74
C THR A 946 -38.72 -21.85 14.65
N LEU A 947 -38.37 -20.59 14.34
CA LEU A 947 -39.37 -19.53 14.21
C LEU A 947 -39.06 -18.64 13.00
N LEU A 948 -40.05 -18.39 12.13
CA LEU A 948 -39.97 -17.37 11.09
C LEU A 948 -40.51 -16.03 11.62
N VAL A 949 -39.94 -14.93 11.17
CA VAL A 949 -40.66 -13.66 11.02
C VAL A 949 -40.46 -13.18 9.59
N THR A 950 -41.56 -13.09 8.84
CA THR A 950 -41.56 -12.61 7.46
C THR A 950 -41.66 -11.09 7.44
N LEU A 951 -40.86 -10.42 6.60
CA LEU A 951 -41.18 -9.07 6.16
C LEU A 951 -41.00 -8.98 4.63
N VAL A 952 -42.07 -8.60 3.94
CA VAL A 952 -42.11 -8.51 2.48
C VAL A 952 -41.85 -7.06 2.06
N ILE A 953 -40.81 -6.84 1.26
CA ILE A 953 -40.70 -5.65 0.41
C ILE A 953 -40.48 -6.14 -1.02
N ILE A 954 -41.42 -5.78 -1.91
CA ILE A 954 -41.35 -6.11 -3.34
C ILE A 954 -40.47 -5.06 -4.02
N GLY A 955 -39.34 -5.49 -4.57
CA GLY A 955 -38.39 -4.65 -5.30
C GLY A 955 -38.01 -5.28 -6.63
N THR A 956 -38.87 -5.19 -7.63
CA THR A 956 -38.59 -5.68 -8.99
C THR A 956 -37.58 -4.76 -9.69
N VAL A 957 -36.31 -5.14 -9.70
CA VAL A 957 -35.29 -4.49 -10.53
C VAL A 957 -35.07 -5.34 -11.79
N THR A 958 -35.71 -4.93 -12.88
CA THR A 958 -35.36 -5.40 -14.22
C THR A 958 -33.98 -4.90 -14.61
N LEU A 959 -33.02 -5.80 -14.87
CA LEU A 959 -31.77 -5.42 -15.53
C LEU A 959 -32.05 -5.12 -17.00
N GLU A 960 -32.30 -3.85 -17.32
CA GLU A 960 -32.20 -3.38 -18.71
C GLU A 960 -30.72 -3.32 -19.12
N VAL A 961 -30.40 -3.96 -20.25
CA VAL A 961 -29.06 -3.95 -20.83
C VAL A 961 -28.84 -2.62 -21.55
N ILE A 962 -28.46 -1.58 -20.80
CA ILE A 962 -28.10 -0.28 -21.37
C ILE A 962 -26.75 -0.38 -22.09
N GLY A 963 -26.81 -0.65 -23.40
CA GLY A 963 -25.66 -0.67 -24.29
C GLY A 963 -25.03 0.72 -24.44
N TYR A 964 -24.02 1.01 -23.62
CA TYR A 964 -23.32 2.30 -23.63
C TYR A 964 -22.44 2.49 -24.88
N ARG A 965 -23.06 3.01 -25.95
CA ARG A 965 -22.32 3.62 -27.08
C ARG A 965 -21.51 4.81 -26.56
N ARG A 966 -20.20 4.65 -26.34
CA ARG A 966 -19.27 5.79 -26.27
C ARG A 966 -18.94 6.25 -27.68
N LEU A 967 -19.42 7.44 -28.03
CA LEU A 967 -18.92 8.20 -29.17
C LEU A 967 -17.42 8.47 -28.95
N ARG A 968 -16.59 8.14 -29.94
CA ARG A 968 -15.18 8.56 -29.98
C ARG A 968 -15.10 10.04 -30.38
N ARG A 969 -14.32 10.80 -29.63
CA ARG A 969 -13.56 11.99 -30.04
C ARG A 969 -12.26 11.99 -29.24
#